data_AF-A0A9N8I121-F1
#
_entry.id   AF-A0A9N8I121-F1
#
_cell.length_a   1.000
_cell.length_b   1.000
_cell.length_c   1.000
_cell.angle_alpha   90.00
_cell.angle_beta   90.00
_cell.angle_gamma   90.00
#
_symmetry.space_group_name_H-M   'P 1'
#
loop_
_entity.id
_entity.type
_entity.pdbx_description
1 polymer ?
#
loop_
_entity_poly.entity_id
_entity_poly.type
_entity_poly.pdbx_seq_one_letter_code
_entity_poly.pdbx_strand_id
1 'polypeptide(L)'
;MSRHGFLRAILLLQCVFVLLLGPSLGADPEIFPAAISLRAAVLNAPPFAIVDRGDGSDDDISYQGFQIDLLESMKIFAAQDNVTLKVSLSPAPTQYNDALDLVANDCTSKGYNASKCEAFDLIIADFWSTHDRSMRVDFTPPWLRTTISTVKFVGKSGKDYTTLQEALQAQVPVCVPAGTYLRTVVYNRHPGMHFLDCPSQDECFQALKDEKCVLYAEDELLIRYRASSDRTLELTRESFNTQYMVWPIHDRLPPMVARLMKKWVYRAVGNQTTDALFNKYFQKDQYCPVGTAGKNCDLPCDPNHGASDASGACLCQSTKWTGDDCSIEEPEDLNLLPPGLLITSYVLVTINFVLVAACGLWLMVHRNRAHVKISQPSFLVLILLGCIISSSTILALAQEDEGDGPVGACMLIPWMYSVGFSITFATLFAKILRLFILMRSAAEMRRVTVSLQGTLGLVALVLLVDVSILVAWTVFDPLQWRRTILSEDQLGNPLASQGICVSDSWAIFASIIFAFHLCLMLAACFMCYVTKKIPNRLSNGKFVSIAMFSNLQIMIVAIPVLFVVGSDATTSFFVRSIAIWVNDFVVLALIFGPLVFNVTKFDDANRRSRLQENSTEPIHTGIKQYAEKLRSTRKLSVDNAWGGEKYTVPTFGSRKTNQTATARTNRSSLAVSRDPGMPDSSFKVLPDGNEHDKYIPEEEEEGIEENPSNAGMAAPHAGDVSFIVESSKDSVDTTSARDARKTMNRIQPVRVDKPIE
;
A
#
# COMPACT_ATOMS: atom_id res chain seq x y z
N MET A 1 36.18 11.48 -3.06
CA MET A 1 36.34 10.90 -4.41
C MET A 1 36.51 9.38 -4.26
N SER A 2 35.85 8.57 -5.09
CA SER A 2 35.63 7.14 -4.81
C SER A 2 36.78 6.20 -5.23
N ARG A 3 36.90 5.05 -4.55
CA ARG A 3 37.90 3.99 -4.78
C ARG A 3 37.89 3.39 -6.19
N HIS A 4 36.80 3.52 -6.95
CA HIS A 4 36.67 2.92 -8.29
C HIS A 4 37.69 3.44 -9.33
N GLY A 5 38.25 4.65 -9.15
CA GLY A 5 39.27 5.18 -10.07
C GLY A 5 40.55 4.34 -10.11
N PHE A 6 41.00 3.85 -8.95
CA PHE A 6 42.25 3.09 -8.85
C PHE A 6 42.11 1.68 -9.44
N LEU A 7 40.94 1.04 -9.24
CA LEU A 7 40.67 -0.30 -9.75
C LEU A 7 40.58 -0.34 -11.29
N ARG A 8 39.98 0.69 -11.91
CA ARG A 8 39.95 0.83 -13.38
C ARG A 8 41.33 1.04 -13.98
N ALA A 9 42.23 1.77 -13.30
CA ALA A 9 43.62 1.94 -13.75
C ALA A 9 44.39 0.61 -13.73
N ILE A 10 44.23 -0.20 -12.67
CA ILE A 10 44.88 -1.52 -12.57
C ILE A 10 44.38 -2.48 -13.64
N LEU A 11 43.06 -2.57 -13.85
CA LEU A 11 42.47 -3.42 -14.90
C LEU A 11 42.94 -3.03 -16.31
N LEU A 12 43.05 -1.73 -16.62
CA LEU A 12 43.58 -1.26 -17.90
C LEU A 12 45.07 -1.61 -18.07
N LEU A 13 45.90 -1.49 -17.02
CA LEU A 13 47.29 -1.93 -17.09
C LEU A 13 47.41 -3.45 -17.29
N GLN A 14 46.57 -4.27 -16.64
CA GLN A 14 46.58 -5.72 -16.82
C GLN A 14 46.20 -6.12 -18.26
N CYS A 15 45.16 -5.52 -18.85
CA CYS A 15 44.80 -5.78 -20.25
C CYS A 15 45.95 -5.41 -21.22
N VAL A 16 46.62 -4.27 -21.01
CA VAL A 16 47.75 -3.86 -21.86
C VAL A 16 48.95 -4.79 -21.70
N PHE A 17 49.23 -5.28 -20.49
CA PHE A 17 50.34 -6.22 -20.27
C PHE A 17 50.08 -7.60 -20.89
N VAL A 18 48.84 -8.09 -20.84
CA VAL A 18 48.42 -9.35 -21.50
C VAL A 18 48.45 -9.23 -23.03
N LEU A 19 48.06 -8.08 -23.59
CA LEU A 19 48.08 -7.84 -25.04
C LEU A 19 49.50 -7.64 -25.62
N LEU A 20 50.48 -7.25 -24.82
CA LEU A 20 51.86 -7.01 -25.26
C LEU A 20 52.84 -8.15 -24.96
N LEU A 21 52.47 -9.10 -24.09
CA LEU A 21 53.28 -10.28 -23.74
C LEU A 21 52.46 -11.59 -23.81
N GLY A 22 51.63 -11.73 -24.85
CA GLY A 22 51.12 -13.02 -25.26
C GLY A 22 52.27 -13.91 -25.76
N PRO A 23 52.59 -15.05 -25.13
CA PRO A 23 53.59 -15.96 -25.67
C PRO A 23 53.08 -16.54 -26.98
N SER A 24 53.93 -16.59 -28.01
CA SER A 24 53.65 -17.28 -29.27
C SER A 24 53.72 -18.79 -29.09
N LEU A 25 52.80 -19.35 -28.29
CA LEU A 25 52.44 -20.75 -28.32
C LEU A 25 51.85 -21.01 -29.70
N GLY A 26 52.67 -21.58 -30.58
CA GLY A 26 52.18 -22.11 -31.85
C GLY A 26 51.08 -23.13 -31.56
N ALA A 27 49.97 -23.04 -32.27
CA ALA A 27 49.05 -24.14 -32.34
C ALA A 27 49.73 -25.27 -33.12
N ASP A 28 50.36 -26.20 -32.41
CA ASP A 28 50.62 -27.52 -32.95
C ASP A 28 49.29 -28.04 -33.55
N PRO A 29 49.28 -28.57 -34.77
CA PRO A 29 48.04 -29.06 -35.37
C PRO A 29 47.50 -30.20 -34.49
N GLU A 30 46.32 -30.01 -33.88
CA GLU A 30 45.71 -31.03 -33.03
C GLU A 30 45.54 -32.31 -33.85
N ILE A 31 46.38 -33.32 -33.57
CA ILE A 31 46.32 -34.62 -34.24
C ILE A 31 45.12 -35.38 -33.67
N PHE A 32 43.94 -35.08 -34.21
CA PHE A 32 42.70 -35.76 -33.83
C PHE A 32 42.82 -37.27 -34.12
N PRO A 33 42.31 -38.14 -33.24
CA PRO A 33 42.32 -39.58 -33.47
C PRO A 33 41.41 -39.92 -34.66
N ALA A 34 41.95 -40.59 -35.68
CA ALA A 34 41.23 -40.90 -36.92
C ALA A 34 39.94 -41.75 -36.71
N ALA A 35 39.83 -42.44 -35.58
CA ALA A 35 38.62 -43.11 -35.13
C ALA A 35 38.46 -43.02 -33.61
N ILE A 36 37.21 -42.95 -33.15
CA ILE A 36 36.81 -43.00 -31.74
C ILE A 36 35.70 -44.04 -31.60
N SER A 37 35.78 -44.90 -30.58
CA SER A 37 34.73 -45.84 -30.22
C SER A 37 34.24 -45.56 -28.80
N LEU A 38 32.92 -45.44 -28.62
CA LEU A 38 32.27 -45.23 -27.32
C LEU A 38 31.22 -46.31 -27.05
N ARG A 39 31.01 -46.63 -25.79
CA ARG A 39 29.93 -47.46 -25.26
C ARG A 39 28.90 -46.54 -24.62
N ALA A 40 27.64 -46.59 -25.06
CA ALA A 40 26.59 -45.76 -24.50
C ALA A 40 25.38 -46.60 -24.06
N ALA A 41 24.92 -46.39 -22.83
CA ALA A 41 23.66 -46.98 -22.38
C ALA A 41 22.50 -46.02 -22.70
N VAL A 42 21.38 -46.56 -23.15
CA VAL A 42 20.19 -45.80 -23.55
C VAL A 42 19.06 -46.08 -22.55
N LEU A 43 18.55 -45.03 -21.90
CA LEU A 43 17.36 -45.11 -21.07
C LEU A 43 16.11 -45.03 -21.95
N ASN A 44 15.08 -45.81 -21.65
CA ASN A 44 13.80 -45.71 -22.35
C ASN A 44 12.94 -44.59 -21.75
N ALA A 45 13.03 -43.40 -22.35
CA ALA A 45 12.30 -42.19 -21.99
C ALA A 45 11.69 -41.54 -23.25
N PRO A 46 10.51 -42.00 -23.72
CA PRO A 46 9.87 -41.46 -24.94
C PRO A 46 9.42 -39.99 -24.75
N PRO A 47 9.64 -39.08 -25.71
CA PRO A 47 10.19 -39.30 -27.06
C PRO A 47 11.71 -39.12 -27.18
N PHE A 48 12.39 -38.82 -26.07
CA PHE A 48 13.81 -38.50 -26.08
C PHE A 48 14.66 -39.68 -26.53
N ALA A 49 14.40 -40.85 -25.96
CA ALA A 49 14.99 -42.11 -26.38
C ALA A 49 13.99 -43.26 -26.19
N ILE A 50 13.81 -44.06 -27.23
CA ILE A 50 12.91 -45.20 -27.30
C ILE A 50 13.77 -46.44 -27.56
N VAL A 51 13.64 -47.44 -26.70
CA VAL A 51 14.32 -48.73 -26.80
C VAL A 51 13.27 -49.78 -27.13
N ASP A 52 13.11 -50.04 -28.43
CA ASP A 52 12.19 -51.05 -28.93
C ASP A 52 12.88 -52.42 -28.93
N ARG A 53 12.21 -53.44 -28.40
CA ARG A 53 12.73 -54.81 -28.34
C ARG A 53 11.84 -55.68 -29.22
N GLY A 54 12.42 -56.26 -30.27
CA GLY A 54 11.76 -57.22 -31.14
C GLY A 54 11.29 -58.49 -30.41
N ASP A 55 10.68 -59.40 -31.17
CA ASP A 55 9.82 -60.48 -30.67
C ASP A 55 10.60 -61.68 -30.05
N GLY A 56 11.43 -61.40 -29.03
CA GLY A 56 12.03 -62.39 -28.14
C GLY A 56 13.55 -62.60 -28.24
N SER A 57 14.28 -61.87 -29.09
CA SER A 57 15.74 -62.02 -29.27
C SER A 57 16.53 -60.75 -28.97
N ASP A 58 17.59 -60.87 -28.16
CA ASP A 58 18.46 -59.77 -27.70
C ASP A 58 19.27 -59.11 -28.86
N ASP A 59 19.34 -59.77 -30.03
CA ASP A 59 19.98 -59.26 -31.25
C ASP A 59 19.10 -58.29 -32.07
N ASP A 60 17.80 -58.15 -31.75
CA ASP A 60 16.84 -57.31 -32.49
C ASP A 60 16.29 -56.16 -31.62
N ILE A 61 17.19 -55.30 -31.14
CA ILE A 61 16.87 -54.09 -30.36
C ILE A 61 17.06 -52.85 -31.25
N SER A 62 15.98 -52.09 -31.46
CA SER A 62 16.03 -50.82 -32.21
C SER A 62 16.02 -49.60 -31.28
N TYR A 63 16.77 -48.57 -31.64
CA TYR A 63 16.91 -47.34 -30.88
C TYR A 63 16.41 -46.16 -31.72
N GLN A 64 15.49 -45.37 -31.18
CA GLN A 64 14.89 -44.22 -31.87
C GLN A 64 14.68 -43.04 -30.90
N GLY A 65 14.36 -41.85 -31.42
CA GLY A 65 14.02 -40.67 -30.61
C GLY A 65 15.01 -39.51 -30.76
N PHE A 66 14.67 -38.36 -30.20
CA PHE A 66 15.43 -37.10 -30.34
C PHE A 66 16.94 -37.28 -30.06
N GLN A 67 17.28 -38.00 -29.00
CA GLN A 67 18.67 -38.14 -28.55
C GLN A 67 19.48 -39.12 -29.42
N ILE A 68 18.81 -40.07 -30.08
CA ILE A 68 19.44 -40.99 -31.03
C ILE A 68 19.75 -40.25 -32.34
N ASP A 69 18.80 -39.46 -32.84
CA ASP A 69 19.02 -38.59 -34.01
C ASP A 69 20.12 -37.54 -33.78
N LEU A 70 20.20 -36.99 -32.55
CA LEU A 70 21.28 -36.09 -32.15
C LEU A 70 22.65 -36.81 -32.18
N LEU A 71 22.71 -38.07 -31.75
CA LEU A 71 23.91 -38.89 -31.81
C LEU A 71 24.34 -39.18 -33.26
N GLU A 72 23.41 -39.51 -34.15
CA GLU A 72 23.71 -39.65 -35.59
C GLU A 72 24.23 -38.34 -36.19
N SER A 73 23.63 -37.21 -35.81
CA SER A 73 24.09 -35.87 -36.21
C SER A 73 25.52 -35.58 -35.72
N MET A 74 25.89 -36.03 -34.52
CA MET A 74 27.26 -35.92 -34.00
C MET A 74 28.28 -36.74 -34.81
N LYS A 75 27.90 -37.87 -35.42
CA LYS A 75 28.80 -38.60 -36.33
C LYS A 75 29.12 -37.79 -37.59
N ILE A 76 28.18 -36.97 -38.08
CA ILE A 76 28.40 -36.04 -39.20
C ILE A 76 29.41 -34.94 -38.79
N PHE A 77 29.26 -34.34 -37.61
CA PHE A 77 30.21 -33.34 -37.11
C PHE A 77 31.60 -33.92 -36.81
N ALA A 78 31.68 -35.19 -36.40
CA ALA A 78 32.94 -35.91 -36.25
C ALA A 78 33.64 -36.14 -37.61
N ALA A 79 32.90 -36.59 -38.62
CA ALA A 79 33.44 -36.78 -39.97
C ALA A 79 33.99 -35.47 -40.58
N GLN A 80 33.36 -34.33 -40.30
CA GLN A 80 33.87 -32.99 -40.69
C GLN A 80 35.21 -32.62 -40.03
N ASP A 81 35.52 -33.17 -38.86
CA ASP A 81 36.83 -33.04 -38.20
C ASP A 81 37.82 -34.15 -38.61
N ASN A 82 37.49 -34.97 -39.63
CA ASN A 82 38.21 -36.19 -40.05
C ASN A 82 38.25 -37.30 -38.98
N VAL A 83 37.28 -37.35 -38.06
CA VAL A 83 37.19 -38.35 -36.99
C VAL A 83 36.05 -39.35 -37.27
N THR A 84 36.37 -40.64 -37.34
CA THR A 84 35.35 -41.70 -37.47
C THR A 84 34.76 -42.02 -36.09
N LEU A 85 33.63 -41.40 -35.72
CA LEU A 85 32.92 -41.73 -34.49
C LEU A 85 32.06 -42.99 -34.65
N LYS A 86 32.30 -43.99 -33.79
CA LYS A 86 31.46 -45.18 -33.61
C LYS A 86 30.92 -45.22 -32.20
N VAL A 87 29.64 -45.56 -32.04
CA VAL A 87 29.01 -45.71 -30.72
C VAL A 87 28.26 -47.03 -30.70
N SER A 88 28.52 -47.84 -29.68
CA SER A 88 27.79 -49.08 -29.39
C SER A 88 26.70 -48.79 -28.36
N LEU A 89 25.45 -49.02 -28.73
CA LEU A 89 24.29 -48.78 -27.87
C LEU A 89 23.93 -50.04 -27.08
N SER A 90 23.40 -49.88 -25.87
CA SER A 90 22.87 -50.97 -25.03
C SER A 90 21.74 -50.44 -24.14
N PRO A 91 20.77 -51.27 -23.71
CA PRO A 91 19.69 -50.82 -22.84
C PRO A 91 20.19 -50.52 -21.41
N ALA A 92 19.78 -49.38 -20.85
CA ALA A 92 20.05 -49.01 -19.46
C ALA A 92 18.99 -49.61 -18.48
N PRO A 93 19.29 -49.69 -17.16
CA PRO A 93 18.29 -49.90 -16.12
C PRO A 93 17.23 -48.78 -16.14
N THR A 94 15.98 -49.10 -15.81
CA THR A 94 14.85 -48.15 -15.91
C THR A 94 14.83 -47.03 -14.86
N GLN A 95 15.68 -47.10 -13.82
CA GLN A 95 15.80 -46.04 -12.82
C GLN A 95 16.96 -45.10 -13.15
N TYR A 96 16.68 -43.79 -13.26
CA TYR A 96 17.68 -42.75 -13.58
C TYR A 96 18.95 -42.81 -12.71
N ASN A 97 18.82 -43.01 -11.40
CA ASN A 97 20.00 -43.05 -10.53
C ASN A 97 20.82 -44.35 -10.76
N ASP A 98 20.16 -45.48 -11.03
CA ASP A 98 20.84 -46.77 -11.30
C ASP A 98 21.49 -46.79 -12.69
N ALA A 99 20.96 -45.99 -13.64
CA ALA A 99 21.59 -45.73 -14.92
C ALA A 99 22.78 -44.75 -14.80
N LEU A 100 22.67 -43.71 -13.97
CA LEU A 100 23.76 -42.76 -13.70
C LEU A 100 24.95 -43.44 -13.02
N ASP A 101 24.69 -44.36 -12.08
CA ASP A 101 25.71 -45.11 -11.35
C ASP A 101 26.60 -45.97 -12.27
N LEU A 102 26.22 -46.22 -13.54
CA LEU A 102 27.05 -46.96 -14.51
C LEU A 102 28.23 -46.13 -15.09
N VAL A 103 28.15 -44.80 -15.04
CA VAL A 103 29.20 -43.85 -15.48
C VAL A 103 29.79 -43.02 -14.33
N ALA A 104 29.23 -43.17 -13.12
CA ALA A 104 29.64 -42.42 -11.93
C ALA A 104 30.98 -42.90 -11.35
N ASN A 105 31.68 -41.98 -10.68
CA ASN A 105 32.98 -42.25 -10.07
C ASN A 105 32.89 -42.91 -8.67
N ASP A 106 31.69 -43.07 -8.10
CA ASP A 106 31.46 -43.35 -6.66
C ASP A 106 30.43 -44.48 -6.41
N CYS A 107 30.63 -45.65 -7.02
CA CYS A 107 29.70 -46.79 -7.07
C CYS A 107 29.34 -47.53 -5.76
N THR A 108 29.53 -46.91 -4.59
CA THR A 108 29.31 -47.54 -3.28
C THR A 108 27.86 -47.49 -2.78
N SER A 109 26.94 -46.91 -3.56
CA SER A 109 25.53 -46.63 -3.22
C SER A 109 24.67 -47.88 -2.96
N LYS A 110 24.78 -48.91 -3.82
CA LYS A 110 23.79 -50.01 -3.93
C LYS A 110 24.40 -51.41 -4.10
N GLY A 111 25.67 -51.61 -3.73
CA GLY A 111 26.29 -52.95 -3.72
C GLY A 111 26.51 -53.56 -5.12
N TYR A 112 26.56 -52.76 -6.18
CA TYR A 112 26.97 -53.21 -7.50
C TYR A 112 28.44 -53.69 -7.47
N ASN A 113 28.73 -54.81 -8.12
CA ASN A 113 30.12 -55.21 -8.39
C ASN A 113 30.83 -54.10 -9.17
N ALA A 114 32.06 -53.77 -8.78
CA ALA A 114 32.87 -52.72 -9.42
C ALA A 114 33.05 -52.92 -10.95
N SER A 115 32.86 -54.15 -11.46
CA SER A 115 32.87 -54.48 -12.88
C SER A 115 31.60 -54.10 -13.67
N LYS A 116 30.56 -53.59 -13.02
CA LYS A 116 29.35 -53.02 -13.68
C LYS A 116 29.40 -51.49 -13.78
N CYS A 117 30.19 -50.85 -12.93
CA CYS A 117 30.59 -49.47 -13.14
C CYS A 117 31.66 -49.38 -14.22
N GLU A 118 31.81 -48.20 -14.81
CA GLU A 118 32.72 -47.97 -15.94
C GLU A 118 32.37 -48.83 -17.18
N ALA A 119 31.20 -49.48 -17.18
CA ALA A 119 30.71 -50.34 -18.25
C ALA A 119 30.33 -49.53 -19.50
N PHE A 120 30.04 -48.24 -19.32
CA PHE A 120 29.73 -47.28 -20.37
C PHE A 120 30.58 -46.02 -20.24
N ASP A 121 30.68 -45.29 -21.35
CA ASP A 121 31.42 -44.05 -21.51
C ASP A 121 30.47 -42.82 -21.44
N LEU A 122 29.18 -43.05 -21.74
CA LEU A 122 28.10 -42.07 -21.85
C LEU A 122 26.77 -42.72 -21.44
N ILE A 123 25.83 -41.97 -20.83
CA ILE A 123 24.41 -42.35 -20.79
C ILE A 123 23.60 -41.42 -21.70
N ILE A 124 22.80 -42.01 -22.58
CA ILE A 124 21.83 -41.31 -23.43
C ILE A 124 20.48 -41.38 -22.71
N ALA A 125 20.20 -40.30 -21.97
CA ALA A 125 18.96 -40.06 -21.25
C ALA A 125 18.79 -38.55 -21.03
N ASP A 126 17.56 -38.13 -20.72
CA ASP A 126 17.10 -36.79 -20.37
C ASP A 126 17.53 -36.35 -18.95
N PHE A 127 18.82 -36.49 -18.63
CA PHE A 127 19.38 -35.98 -17.38
C PHE A 127 19.46 -34.44 -17.36
N TRP A 128 19.22 -33.88 -16.19
CA TRP A 128 19.65 -32.53 -15.82
C TRP A 128 20.76 -32.59 -14.77
N SER A 129 21.64 -31.59 -14.80
CA SER A 129 22.71 -31.41 -13.81
C SER A 129 22.15 -30.87 -12.50
N THR A 130 22.46 -31.53 -11.39
CA THR A 130 22.30 -31.01 -10.02
C THR A 130 23.67 -30.94 -9.36
N HIS A 131 23.80 -30.19 -8.26
CA HIS A 131 25.08 -30.10 -7.53
C HIS A 131 25.61 -31.48 -7.12
N ASP A 132 24.74 -32.34 -6.56
CA ASP A 132 25.13 -33.68 -6.11
C ASP A 132 25.52 -34.58 -7.30
N ARG A 133 24.88 -34.43 -8.46
CA ARG A 133 25.23 -35.20 -9.67
C ARG A 133 26.53 -34.72 -10.31
N SER A 134 26.80 -33.41 -10.34
CA SER A 134 28.04 -32.86 -10.91
C SER A 134 29.30 -33.14 -10.07
N MET A 135 29.14 -33.65 -8.84
CA MET A 135 30.24 -34.19 -8.03
C MET A 135 30.60 -35.65 -8.40
N ARG A 136 29.76 -36.34 -9.20
CA ARG A 136 29.85 -37.79 -9.46
C ARG A 136 30.22 -38.15 -10.91
N VAL A 137 29.87 -37.27 -11.86
CA VAL A 137 30.08 -37.42 -13.32
C VAL A 137 30.46 -36.08 -13.96
N ASP A 138 31.13 -36.13 -15.11
CA ASP A 138 31.19 -34.98 -16.02
C ASP A 138 29.90 -34.90 -16.86
N PHE A 139 29.62 -33.76 -17.49
CA PHE A 139 28.44 -33.56 -18.34
C PHE A 139 28.79 -32.94 -19.69
N THR A 140 28.00 -33.24 -20.72
CA THR A 140 27.97 -32.41 -21.94
C THR A 140 27.59 -30.96 -21.61
N PRO A 141 27.84 -30.00 -22.51
CA PRO A 141 27.10 -28.74 -22.51
C PRO A 141 25.59 -28.99 -22.53
N PRO A 142 24.78 -28.07 -22.02
CA PRO A 142 23.33 -28.13 -22.17
C PRO A 142 22.95 -28.02 -23.64
N TRP A 143 22.11 -28.94 -24.14
CA TRP A 143 21.72 -29.01 -25.55
C TRP A 143 20.21 -28.93 -25.80
N LEU A 144 19.39 -28.96 -24.75
CA LEU A 144 17.96 -28.65 -24.81
C LEU A 144 17.50 -28.06 -23.46
N ARG A 145 16.48 -27.19 -23.48
CA ARG A 145 15.84 -26.61 -22.29
C ARG A 145 14.49 -27.26 -22.06
N THR A 146 14.13 -27.48 -20.80
CA THR A 146 12.78 -27.90 -20.38
C THR A 146 12.33 -27.15 -19.13
N THR A 147 11.06 -27.29 -18.75
CA THR A 147 10.46 -26.76 -17.53
C THR A 147 9.45 -27.79 -17.00
N ILE A 148 9.01 -27.68 -15.75
CA ILE A 148 7.77 -28.33 -15.33
C ILE A 148 6.61 -27.44 -15.78
N SER A 149 5.60 -28.05 -16.39
CA SER A 149 4.37 -27.38 -16.82
C SER A 149 3.17 -28.27 -16.49
N THR A 150 1.94 -27.84 -16.80
CA THR A 150 0.75 -28.67 -16.61
C THR A 150 -0.08 -28.82 -17.88
N VAL A 151 -0.83 -29.91 -17.94
CA VAL A 151 -1.74 -30.24 -19.04
C VAL A 151 -3.15 -30.49 -18.49
N LYS A 152 -4.16 -29.97 -19.20
CA LYS A 152 -5.59 -30.16 -18.91
C LYS A 152 -6.26 -31.00 -20.01
N PHE A 153 -7.35 -31.67 -19.65
CA PHE A 153 -8.27 -32.29 -20.62
C PHE A 153 -9.32 -31.27 -21.07
N VAL A 154 -9.49 -31.10 -22.39
CA VAL A 154 -10.38 -30.10 -23.00
C VAL A 154 -11.84 -30.57 -23.02
N GLY A 155 -12.08 -31.88 -23.09
CA GLY A 155 -13.42 -32.48 -23.20
C GLY A 155 -14.19 -32.62 -21.89
N LYS A 156 -13.79 -31.94 -20.81
CA LYS A 156 -14.35 -32.11 -19.46
C LYS A 156 -15.71 -31.45 -19.27
N SER A 157 -16.48 -31.98 -18.33
CA SER A 157 -17.84 -31.50 -18.00
C SER A 157 -17.88 -30.37 -16.96
N GLY A 158 -16.75 -30.10 -16.28
CA GLY A 158 -16.64 -29.14 -15.18
C GLY A 158 -16.12 -27.74 -15.56
N LYS A 159 -15.86 -26.90 -14.55
CA LYS A 159 -15.19 -25.60 -14.69
C LYS A 159 -13.81 -25.79 -15.35
N ASP A 160 -13.41 -24.87 -16.23
CA ASP A 160 -12.02 -24.84 -16.67
C ASP A 160 -11.07 -24.36 -15.54
N TYR A 161 -9.86 -24.89 -15.57
CA TYR A 161 -8.77 -24.64 -14.64
C TYR A 161 -7.50 -24.52 -15.48
N THR A 162 -6.82 -23.39 -15.34
CA THR A 162 -5.69 -22.99 -16.19
C THR A 162 -4.40 -22.78 -15.40
N THR A 163 -4.45 -22.77 -14.07
CA THR A 163 -3.26 -22.73 -13.22
C THR A 163 -3.38 -23.65 -12.01
N LEU A 164 -2.22 -24.07 -11.49
CA LEU A 164 -2.09 -24.74 -10.20
C LEU A 164 -2.66 -23.89 -9.06
N GLN A 165 -2.60 -22.56 -9.16
CA GLN A 165 -3.16 -21.65 -8.16
C GLN A 165 -4.70 -21.66 -8.13
N GLU A 166 -5.37 -21.74 -9.29
CA GLU A 166 -6.82 -21.93 -9.34
C GLU A 166 -7.24 -23.30 -8.77
N ALA A 167 -6.46 -24.35 -9.05
CA ALA A 167 -6.69 -25.68 -8.52
C ALA A 167 -6.54 -25.72 -6.99
N LEU A 168 -5.53 -25.02 -6.44
CA LEU A 168 -5.31 -24.85 -5.01
C LEU A 168 -6.50 -24.13 -4.33
N GLN A 169 -6.97 -23.02 -4.91
CA GLN A 169 -8.12 -22.27 -4.39
C GLN A 169 -9.41 -23.08 -4.38
N ALA A 170 -9.63 -23.93 -5.39
CA ALA A 170 -10.79 -24.81 -5.47
C ALA A 170 -10.62 -26.15 -4.72
N GLN A 171 -9.46 -26.41 -4.11
CA GLN A 171 -9.12 -27.65 -3.40
C GLN A 171 -9.35 -28.94 -4.24
N VAL A 172 -9.09 -28.85 -5.54
CA VAL A 172 -9.26 -29.96 -6.49
C VAL A 172 -7.93 -30.71 -6.72
N PRO A 173 -7.97 -32.05 -6.92
CA PRO A 173 -6.75 -32.85 -7.09
C PRO A 173 -5.99 -32.56 -8.38
N VAL A 174 -4.66 -32.50 -8.26
CA VAL A 174 -3.69 -32.43 -9.36
C VAL A 174 -2.95 -33.77 -9.48
N CYS A 175 -2.92 -34.32 -10.69
CA CYS A 175 -2.18 -35.54 -11.00
C CYS A 175 -0.67 -35.30 -10.99
N VAL A 176 0.09 -36.23 -10.41
CA VAL A 176 1.56 -36.31 -10.47
C VAL A 176 2.01 -37.78 -10.53
N PRO A 177 3.13 -38.14 -11.20
CA PRO A 177 3.61 -39.51 -11.20
C PRO A 177 4.25 -39.87 -9.85
N ALA A 178 3.90 -41.03 -9.30
CA ALA A 178 4.26 -41.45 -7.96
C ALA A 178 5.79 -41.56 -7.77
N GLY A 179 6.30 -41.07 -6.63
CA GLY A 179 7.72 -41.13 -6.29
C GLY A 179 8.64 -40.21 -7.11
N THR A 180 8.11 -39.36 -7.98
CA THR A 180 8.90 -38.38 -8.75
C THR A 180 9.25 -37.13 -7.95
N TYR A 181 10.29 -36.42 -8.42
CA TYR A 181 10.70 -35.14 -7.86
C TYR A 181 9.64 -34.02 -8.08
N LEU A 182 8.81 -34.16 -9.11
CA LEU A 182 7.78 -33.21 -9.54
C LEU A 182 6.85 -32.81 -8.40
N ARG A 183 6.35 -33.78 -7.63
CA ARG A 183 5.49 -33.55 -6.44
C ARG A 183 6.14 -32.58 -5.44
N THR A 184 7.44 -32.72 -5.19
CA THR A 184 8.18 -31.86 -4.26
C THR A 184 8.30 -30.44 -4.79
N VAL A 185 8.55 -30.28 -6.10
CA VAL A 185 8.65 -28.95 -6.73
C VAL A 185 7.30 -28.24 -6.74
N VAL A 186 6.22 -28.94 -7.10
CA VAL A 186 4.85 -28.40 -7.09
C VAL A 186 4.44 -28.01 -5.67
N TYR A 187 4.66 -28.86 -4.67
CA TYR A 187 4.33 -28.56 -3.26
C TYR A 187 5.12 -27.36 -2.71
N ASN A 188 6.41 -27.25 -3.04
CA ASN A 188 7.24 -26.12 -2.61
C ASN A 188 6.82 -24.79 -3.27
N ARG A 189 6.16 -24.83 -4.43
CA ARG A 189 5.60 -23.65 -5.12
C ARG A 189 4.17 -23.32 -4.65
N HIS A 190 3.35 -24.34 -4.41
CA HIS A 190 1.93 -24.23 -4.01
C HIS A 190 1.68 -25.09 -2.74
N PRO A 191 2.07 -24.61 -1.55
CA PRO A 191 1.89 -25.35 -0.31
C PRO A 191 0.39 -25.56 0.00
N GLY A 192 0.02 -26.79 0.38
CA GLY A 192 -1.38 -27.18 0.62
C GLY A 192 -2.11 -27.75 -0.60
N MET A 193 -1.41 -28.01 -1.72
CA MET A 193 -1.97 -28.67 -2.89
C MET A 193 -2.42 -30.11 -2.61
N HIS A 194 -3.59 -30.49 -3.14
CA HIS A 194 -4.09 -31.85 -3.11
C HIS A 194 -3.60 -32.63 -4.34
N PHE A 195 -2.99 -33.80 -4.13
CA PHE A 195 -2.35 -34.59 -5.18
C PHE A 195 -3.06 -35.93 -5.41
N LEU A 196 -3.04 -36.39 -6.67
CA LEU A 196 -3.34 -37.77 -7.05
C LEU A 196 -2.06 -38.41 -7.61
N ASP A 197 -1.48 -39.35 -6.87
CA ASP A 197 -0.27 -40.07 -7.27
C ASP A 197 -0.59 -41.19 -8.27
N CYS A 198 -0.03 -41.12 -9.48
CA CYS A 198 -0.22 -42.09 -10.54
C CYS A 198 0.92 -43.13 -10.59
N PRO A 199 0.65 -44.45 -10.68
CA PRO A 199 1.72 -45.45 -10.81
C PRO A 199 2.55 -45.34 -12.10
N SER A 200 1.96 -44.79 -13.18
CA SER A 200 2.64 -44.52 -14.45
C SER A 200 2.12 -43.24 -15.13
N GLN A 201 2.86 -42.74 -16.13
CA GLN A 201 2.46 -41.56 -16.90
C GLN A 201 1.18 -41.79 -17.70
N ASP A 202 1.01 -42.95 -18.32
CA ASP A 202 -0.20 -43.31 -19.05
C ASP A 202 -1.43 -43.42 -18.13
N GLU A 203 -1.27 -43.93 -16.91
CA GLU A 203 -2.32 -43.88 -15.89
C GLU A 203 -2.64 -42.45 -15.44
N CYS A 204 -1.67 -41.54 -15.43
CA CYS A 204 -1.87 -40.12 -15.15
C CYS A 204 -2.66 -39.41 -16.26
N PHE A 205 -2.33 -39.67 -17.53
CA PHE A 205 -3.13 -39.19 -18.66
C PHE A 205 -4.55 -39.78 -18.66
N GLN A 206 -4.72 -41.05 -18.26
CA GLN A 206 -6.05 -41.65 -18.13
C GLN A 206 -6.82 -41.06 -16.94
N ALA A 207 -6.17 -40.83 -15.79
CA ALA A 207 -6.81 -40.21 -14.63
C ALA A 207 -7.29 -38.77 -14.91
N LEU A 208 -6.54 -38.00 -15.72
CA LEU A 208 -6.94 -36.68 -16.21
C LEU A 208 -8.17 -36.75 -17.13
N LYS A 209 -8.26 -37.77 -18.00
CA LYS A 209 -9.41 -38.00 -18.90
C LYS A 209 -10.64 -38.57 -18.18
N ASP A 210 -10.43 -39.34 -17.11
CA ASP A 210 -11.47 -39.85 -16.21
C ASP A 210 -12.02 -38.76 -15.25
N GLU A 211 -11.60 -37.49 -15.41
CA GLU A 211 -11.90 -36.35 -14.53
C GLU A 211 -11.52 -36.58 -13.04
N LYS A 212 -10.59 -37.51 -12.74
CA LYS A 212 -10.10 -37.80 -11.37
C LYS A 212 -9.14 -36.73 -10.84
N CYS A 213 -8.56 -35.93 -11.73
CA CYS A 213 -7.75 -34.75 -11.44
C CYS A 213 -8.04 -33.66 -12.49
N VAL A 214 -7.86 -32.39 -12.15
CA VAL A 214 -8.17 -31.27 -13.06
C VAL A 214 -7.01 -30.86 -13.98
N LEU A 215 -5.79 -31.16 -13.52
CA LEU A 215 -4.50 -30.86 -14.15
C LEU A 215 -3.54 -32.02 -13.88
N TYR A 216 -2.59 -32.25 -14.79
CA TYR A 216 -1.45 -33.16 -14.61
C TYR A 216 -0.16 -32.35 -14.72
N ALA A 217 0.71 -32.41 -13.71
CA ALA A 217 1.99 -31.70 -13.65
C ALA A 217 3.17 -32.63 -13.95
N GLU A 218 3.96 -32.27 -14.96
CA GLU A 218 4.96 -33.14 -15.62
C GLU A 218 5.93 -32.27 -16.46
N ASP A 219 7.05 -32.84 -16.91
CA ASP A 219 8.02 -32.12 -17.75
C ASP A 219 7.39 -31.66 -19.10
N GLU A 220 7.51 -30.36 -19.38
CA GLU A 220 6.83 -29.60 -20.44
C GLU A 220 6.93 -30.27 -21.83
N LEU A 221 8.10 -30.82 -22.14
CA LEU A 221 8.37 -31.44 -23.44
C LEU A 221 7.68 -32.80 -23.59
N LEU A 222 7.49 -33.54 -22.51
CA LEU A 222 6.82 -34.83 -22.52
C LEU A 222 5.31 -34.63 -22.70
N ILE A 223 4.71 -33.68 -21.96
CA ILE A 223 3.30 -33.32 -22.16
C ILE A 223 3.06 -32.64 -23.52
N ARG A 224 4.01 -31.84 -24.04
CA ARG A 224 3.94 -31.29 -25.41
C ARG A 224 3.95 -32.40 -26.46
N TYR A 225 4.84 -33.39 -26.34
CA TYR A 225 4.86 -34.55 -27.24
C TYR A 225 3.53 -35.32 -27.22
N ARG A 226 3.00 -35.61 -26.01
CA ARG A 226 1.73 -36.32 -25.85
C ARG A 226 0.54 -35.51 -26.40
N ALA A 227 0.45 -34.21 -26.13
CA ALA A 227 -0.58 -33.33 -26.69
C ALA A 227 -0.48 -33.17 -28.23
N SER A 228 0.73 -33.19 -28.81
CA SER A 228 0.91 -33.21 -30.28
C SER A 228 0.37 -34.49 -30.95
N SER A 229 0.20 -35.56 -30.17
CA SER A 229 -0.41 -36.83 -30.61
C SER A 229 -1.89 -36.96 -30.21
N ASP A 230 -2.35 -36.21 -29.21
CA ASP A 230 -3.68 -36.29 -28.63
C ASP A 230 -4.31 -34.90 -28.43
N ARG A 231 -5.19 -34.54 -29.37
CA ARG A 231 -5.90 -33.25 -29.41
C ARG A 231 -6.94 -33.06 -28.29
N THR A 232 -7.14 -34.03 -27.40
CA THR A 232 -7.98 -33.85 -26.21
C THR A 232 -7.23 -33.20 -25.05
N LEU A 233 -5.92 -33.01 -25.19
CA LEU A 233 -5.02 -32.43 -24.18
C LEU A 233 -4.55 -31.04 -24.61
N GLU A 234 -4.50 -30.10 -23.65
CA GLU A 234 -4.05 -28.72 -23.84
C GLU A 234 -3.06 -28.33 -22.74
N LEU A 235 -1.91 -27.75 -23.10
CA LEU A 235 -0.92 -27.26 -22.13
C LEU A 235 -1.36 -25.91 -21.57
N THR A 236 -1.28 -25.75 -20.25
CA THR A 236 -1.78 -24.56 -19.56
C THR A 236 -0.90 -23.31 -19.69
N ARG A 237 0.26 -23.42 -20.33
CA ARG A 237 1.31 -22.38 -20.46
C ARG A 237 2.01 -21.97 -19.14
N GLU A 238 1.43 -22.28 -17.98
CA GLU A 238 2.12 -22.23 -16.68
C GLU A 238 3.41 -23.06 -16.74
N SER A 239 4.55 -22.44 -16.41
CA SER A 239 5.87 -23.08 -16.45
C SER A 239 6.77 -22.60 -15.31
N PHE A 240 7.47 -23.53 -14.67
CA PHE A 240 8.35 -23.27 -13.53
C PHE A 240 9.49 -24.31 -13.47
N ASN A 241 10.48 -24.10 -12.60
CA ASN A 241 11.64 -25.00 -12.47
C ASN A 241 12.32 -25.29 -13.84
N THR A 242 12.89 -24.25 -14.46
CA THR A 242 13.66 -24.42 -15.71
C THR A 242 14.86 -25.33 -15.48
N GLN A 243 15.00 -26.33 -16.34
CA GLN A 243 16.11 -27.28 -16.36
C GLN A 243 16.75 -27.33 -17.76
N TYR A 244 17.96 -27.88 -17.82
CA TYR A 244 18.71 -28.05 -19.06
C TYR A 244 19.17 -29.50 -19.18
N MET A 245 18.92 -30.09 -20.35
CA MET A 245 19.26 -31.47 -20.66
C MET A 245 20.73 -31.59 -21.05
N VAL A 246 21.38 -32.58 -20.46
CA VAL A 246 22.80 -32.92 -20.58
C VAL A 246 22.95 -34.43 -20.58
N TRP A 247 23.98 -34.97 -21.24
CA TRP A 247 24.37 -36.36 -21.06
C TRP A 247 25.50 -36.47 -20.04
N PRO A 248 25.41 -37.37 -19.05
CA PRO A 248 26.53 -37.67 -18.16
C PRO A 248 27.62 -38.45 -18.92
N ILE A 249 28.86 -38.00 -18.76
CA ILE A 249 30.08 -38.53 -19.35
C ILE A 249 30.94 -39.07 -18.21
N HIS A 250 31.56 -40.24 -18.42
CA HIS A 250 32.49 -40.79 -17.45
C HIS A 250 33.83 -40.02 -17.45
N ASP A 251 34.32 -39.62 -16.28
CA ASP A 251 35.58 -38.86 -16.07
C ASP A 251 36.83 -39.57 -16.66
N ARG A 252 36.76 -40.88 -16.89
CA ARG A 252 37.84 -41.66 -17.53
C ARG A 252 37.92 -41.52 -19.05
N LEU A 253 37.01 -40.78 -19.70
CA LEU A 253 37.21 -40.44 -21.12
C LEU A 253 38.55 -39.71 -21.32
N PRO A 254 39.35 -40.06 -22.34
CA PRO A 254 40.54 -39.29 -22.66
C PRO A 254 40.15 -37.81 -22.88
N PRO A 255 40.83 -36.82 -22.26
CA PRO A 255 40.36 -35.43 -22.27
C PRO A 255 40.16 -34.82 -23.66
N MET A 256 40.87 -35.31 -24.69
CA MET A 256 40.64 -34.95 -26.09
C MET A 256 39.28 -35.47 -26.61
N VAL A 257 38.90 -36.71 -26.29
CA VAL A 257 37.62 -37.31 -26.69
C VAL A 257 36.46 -36.60 -25.97
N ALA A 258 36.61 -36.30 -24.67
CA ALA A 258 35.63 -35.50 -23.93
C ALA A 258 35.47 -34.11 -24.58
N ARG A 259 36.55 -33.39 -24.86
CA ARG A 259 36.50 -32.09 -25.57
C ARG A 259 35.84 -32.18 -26.94
N LEU A 260 36.13 -33.21 -27.73
CA LEU A 260 35.49 -33.42 -29.05
C LEU A 260 33.99 -33.67 -28.91
N MET A 261 33.54 -34.51 -27.97
CA MET A 261 32.11 -34.70 -27.68
C MET A 261 31.43 -33.38 -27.32
N LYS A 262 32.02 -32.59 -26.40
CA LYS A 262 31.48 -31.27 -26.02
C LYS A 262 31.47 -30.28 -27.19
N LYS A 263 32.51 -30.28 -28.04
CA LYS A 263 32.62 -29.48 -29.28
C LYS A 263 31.52 -29.84 -30.29
N TRP A 264 31.22 -31.12 -30.50
CA TRP A 264 30.18 -31.56 -31.42
C TRP A 264 28.76 -31.26 -30.91
N VAL A 265 28.53 -31.37 -29.59
CA VAL A 265 27.29 -30.89 -28.95
C VAL A 265 27.13 -29.37 -29.16
N TYR A 266 28.18 -28.57 -28.94
CA TYR A 266 28.14 -27.13 -29.23
C TYR A 266 27.90 -26.83 -30.72
N ARG A 267 28.43 -27.64 -31.65
CA ARG A 267 28.11 -27.51 -33.09
C ARG A 267 26.65 -27.86 -33.40
N ALA A 268 26.08 -28.88 -32.77
CA ALA A 268 24.67 -29.25 -32.97
C ALA A 268 23.72 -28.12 -32.58
N VAL A 269 24.01 -27.44 -31.45
CA VAL A 269 23.30 -26.23 -31.01
C VAL A 269 23.57 -25.05 -31.97
N GLY A 270 24.84 -24.74 -32.23
CA GLY A 270 25.22 -23.58 -33.05
C GLY A 270 24.83 -23.66 -34.54
N ASN A 271 24.50 -24.86 -35.03
CA ASN A 271 24.05 -25.12 -36.41
C ASN A 271 22.57 -25.56 -36.45
N GLN A 272 21.75 -25.12 -35.48
CA GLN A 272 20.29 -25.31 -35.43
C GLN A 272 19.81 -26.77 -35.56
N THR A 273 20.69 -27.73 -35.29
CA THR A 273 20.41 -29.16 -35.48
C THR A 273 19.59 -29.69 -34.32
N THR A 274 19.84 -29.20 -33.11
CA THR A 274 18.94 -29.35 -31.96
C THR A 274 17.55 -28.82 -32.24
N ASP A 275 17.44 -27.71 -32.98
CA ASP A 275 16.20 -26.99 -33.21
C ASP A 275 15.36 -27.69 -34.29
N ALA A 276 16.01 -28.18 -35.34
CA ALA A 276 15.38 -29.04 -36.35
C ALA A 276 14.85 -30.35 -35.74
N LEU A 277 15.61 -30.98 -34.83
CA LEU A 277 15.15 -32.16 -34.08
C LEU A 277 14.05 -31.80 -33.07
N PHE A 278 14.11 -30.62 -32.46
CA PHE A 278 13.08 -30.15 -31.53
C PHE A 278 11.75 -29.99 -32.26
N ASN A 279 11.77 -29.38 -33.45
CA ASN A 279 10.56 -29.23 -34.26
C ASN A 279 10.02 -30.60 -34.70
N LYS A 280 10.90 -31.52 -35.15
CA LYS A 280 10.54 -32.90 -35.55
C LYS A 280 9.82 -33.68 -34.44
N TYR A 281 10.25 -33.54 -33.18
CA TYR A 281 9.74 -34.34 -32.06
C TYR A 281 8.70 -33.63 -31.18
N PHE A 282 8.68 -32.29 -31.12
CA PHE A 282 7.84 -31.53 -30.19
C PHE A 282 6.95 -30.46 -30.86
N GLN A 283 7.12 -30.14 -32.15
CA GLN A 283 6.26 -29.19 -32.89
C GLN A 283 5.68 -29.80 -34.18
N LYS A 284 5.06 -30.97 -34.06
CA LYS A 284 4.50 -31.68 -35.21
C LYS A 284 3.19 -31.04 -35.71
N ASP A 285 3.29 -30.23 -36.77
CA ASP A 285 2.20 -29.74 -37.64
C ASP A 285 1.00 -29.04 -36.95
N GLN A 286 1.16 -28.53 -35.73
CA GLN A 286 0.04 -27.94 -34.96
C GLN A 286 0.33 -26.58 -34.30
N TYR A 287 1.55 -26.04 -34.41
CA TYR A 287 1.91 -24.69 -33.97
C TYR A 287 2.63 -23.94 -35.08
N CYS A 288 2.53 -22.62 -35.11
CA CYS A 288 3.19 -21.79 -36.10
C CYS A 288 4.66 -21.50 -35.74
N PRO A 289 5.50 -21.18 -36.75
CA PRO A 289 6.84 -20.65 -36.50
C PRO A 289 6.82 -19.41 -35.60
N VAL A 290 7.87 -19.24 -34.79
CA VAL A 290 8.03 -18.04 -33.95
C VAL A 290 8.01 -16.79 -34.84
N GLY A 291 7.14 -15.83 -34.51
CA GLY A 291 6.86 -14.65 -35.33
C GLY A 291 5.52 -14.69 -36.09
N THR A 292 4.83 -15.85 -36.19
CA THR A 292 3.55 -15.94 -36.89
C THR A 292 2.45 -16.71 -36.15
N ALA A 293 1.22 -16.51 -36.61
CA ALA A 293 -0.02 -17.13 -36.14
C ALA A 293 -1.05 -17.21 -37.30
N GLY A 294 -2.30 -17.50 -36.99
CA GLY A 294 -3.37 -17.79 -37.94
C GLY A 294 -3.40 -19.27 -38.33
N LYS A 295 -4.56 -19.73 -38.82
CA LYS A 295 -4.82 -21.14 -39.20
C LYS A 295 -3.86 -21.74 -40.24
N ASN A 296 -3.15 -20.88 -40.98
CA ASN A 296 -2.15 -21.23 -41.98
C ASN A 296 -0.74 -20.70 -41.63
N CYS A 297 -0.57 -20.03 -40.48
CA CYS A 297 0.64 -19.30 -40.10
C CYS A 297 0.96 -18.03 -40.94
N ASP A 298 -0.09 -17.39 -41.49
CA ASP A 298 -0.05 -16.18 -42.34
C ASP A 298 -0.10 -14.83 -41.57
N LEU A 299 -0.51 -14.83 -40.28
CA LEU A 299 -0.67 -13.62 -39.46
C LEU A 299 0.60 -13.32 -38.64
N PRO A 300 0.89 -12.05 -38.26
CA PRO A 300 1.95 -11.74 -37.31
C PRO A 300 1.62 -12.21 -35.88
N CYS A 301 2.65 -12.46 -35.08
CA CYS A 301 2.59 -12.68 -33.63
C CYS A 301 3.97 -12.35 -33.05
N ASP A 302 4.09 -11.48 -32.05
CA ASP A 302 5.39 -10.96 -31.60
C ASP A 302 6.35 -12.09 -31.18
N PRO A 303 7.57 -12.16 -31.73
CA PRO A 303 8.48 -13.30 -31.52
C PRO A 303 9.09 -13.36 -30.11
N ASN A 304 8.91 -12.33 -29.28
CA ASN A 304 9.39 -12.26 -27.89
C ASN A 304 8.23 -12.40 -26.90
N HIS A 305 7.06 -11.83 -27.23
CA HIS A 305 5.93 -11.64 -26.30
C HIS A 305 4.65 -12.41 -26.69
N GLY A 306 4.61 -13.07 -27.85
CA GLY A 306 3.47 -13.82 -28.35
C GLY A 306 3.83 -15.26 -28.76
N ALA A 307 2.86 -16.18 -28.64
CA ALA A 307 3.02 -17.55 -29.14
C ALA A 307 1.69 -18.13 -29.65
N SER A 308 1.69 -18.67 -30.87
CA SER A 308 0.53 -19.33 -31.46
C SER A 308 0.07 -20.55 -30.65
N ASP A 309 -1.22 -20.75 -30.49
CA ASP A 309 -1.78 -22.01 -29.98
C ASP A 309 -2.05 -23.06 -31.07
N ALA A 310 -2.66 -24.17 -30.65
CA ALA A 310 -3.02 -25.32 -31.47
C ALA A 310 -4.18 -25.07 -32.46
N SER A 311 -4.76 -23.87 -32.47
CA SER A 311 -5.78 -23.39 -33.41
C SER A 311 -5.25 -22.33 -34.38
N GLY A 312 -4.06 -21.77 -34.10
CA GLY A 312 -3.49 -20.62 -34.78
C GLY A 312 -3.90 -19.28 -34.18
N ALA A 313 -4.38 -19.19 -32.94
CA ALA A 313 -4.55 -17.90 -32.26
C ALA A 313 -3.19 -17.43 -31.71
N CYS A 314 -2.79 -16.19 -31.99
CA CYS A 314 -1.69 -15.57 -31.25
C CYS A 314 -2.16 -15.33 -29.81
N LEU A 315 -1.38 -15.77 -28.84
CA LEU A 315 -1.71 -15.66 -27.42
C LEU A 315 -0.47 -15.17 -26.67
N CYS A 316 -0.64 -14.07 -25.96
CA CYS A 316 0.44 -13.32 -25.36
C CYS A 316 1.07 -14.05 -24.17
N GLN A 317 2.33 -13.76 -23.88
CA GLN A 317 3.08 -14.34 -22.77
C GLN A 317 2.48 -13.92 -21.42
N SER A 318 1.92 -12.72 -21.34
CA SER A 318 1.18 -12.23 -20.17
C SER A 318 0.18 -11.14 -20.54
N THR A 319 -0.62 -10.73 -19.55
CA THR A 319 -1.56 -9.60 -19.63
C THR A 319 -0.90 -8.22 -19.71
N LYS A 320 0.44 -8.15 -19.67
CA LYS A 320 1.19 -6.92 -19.95
C LYS A 320 1.23 -6.61 -21.46
N TRP A 321 0.90 -7.59 -22.30
CA TRP A 321 0.92 -7.47 -23.76
C TRP A 321 -0.48 -7.68 -24.33
N THR A 322 -0.86 -6.85 -25.30
CA THR A 322 -2.22 -6.77 -25.86
C THR A 322 -2.19 -6.61 -27.39
N GLY A 323 -3.37 -6.64 -28.00
CA GLY A 323 -3.56 -6.64 -29.46
C GLY A 323 -3.48 -8.03 -30.10
N ASP A 324 -3.99 -8.16 -31.32
CA ASP A 324 -4.13 -9.43 -32.04
C ASP A 324 -2.79 -10.15 -32.34
N ASP A 325 -1.66 -9.43 -32.22
CA ASP A 325 -0.30 -9.91 -32.43
C ASP A 325 0.61 -9.77 -31.18
N CYS A 326 0.07 -9.33 -30.03
CA CYS A 326 0.81 -9.09 -28.79
C CYS A 326 1.94 -8.03 -28.87
N SER A 327 1.90 -7.13 -29.86
CA SER A 327 2.91 -6.08 -30.05
C SER A 327 2.75 -4.85 -29.15
N ILE A 328 1.60 -4.69 -28.48
CA ILE A 328 1.28 -3.50 -27.69
C ILE A 328 1.53 -3.78 -26.21
N GLU A 329 2.34 -2.95 -25.55
CA GLU A 329 2.53 -2.97 -24.10
C GLU A 329 1.37 -2.22 -23.42
N GLU A 330 0.62 -2.88 -22.54
CA GLU A 330 -0.33 -2.20 -21.64
C GLU A 330 0.47 -1.47 -20.55
N PRO A 331 0.26 -0.15 -20.37
CA PRO A 331 0.99 0.62 -19.36
C PRO A 331 0.53 0.26 -17.94
N GLU A 332 1.47 0.25 -17.00
CA GLU A 332 1.21 0.04 -15.58
C GLU A 332 0.25 1.11 -15.04
N ASP A 333 -0.85 0.71 -14.39
CA ASP A 333 -1.74 1.65 -13.71
C ASP A 333 -1.06 2.17 -12.43
N LEU A 334 -0.57 3.40 -12.49
CA LEU A 334 0.14 4.06 -11.41
C LEU A 334 -0.76 4.54 -10.25
N ASN A 335 -2.09 4.32 -10.32
CA ASN A 335 -3.08 4.64 -9.27
C ASN A 335 -2.89 6.05 -8.65
N LEU A 336 -2.54 7.03 -9.48
CA LEU A 336 -2.28 8.41 -9.06
C LEU A 336 -3.55 9.09 -8.53
N LEU A 337 -3.39 10.05 -7.61
CA LEU A 337 -4.51 10.73 -6.96
C LEU A 337 -5.41 11.40 -8.01
N PRO A 338 -6.72 11.08 -8.06
CA PRO A 338 -7.59 11.55 -9.13
C PRO A 338 -7.64 13.08 -9.17
N PRO A 339 -7.53 13.75 -10.33
CA PRO A 339 -7.35 15.21 -10.40
C PRO A 339 -8.40 16.04 -9.65
N GLY A 340 -9.64 15.56 -9.55
CA GLY A 340 -10.69 16.21 -8.75
C GLY A 340 -10.42 16.25 -7.24
N LEU A 341 -9.73 15.24 -6.70
CA LEU A 341 -9.30 15.15 -5.30
C LEU A 341 -8.12 16.09 -5.02
N LEU A 342 -7.13 16.12 -5.92
CA LEU A 342 -6.03 17.10 -5.88
C LEU A 342 -6.56 18.54 -5.92
N ILE A 343 -7.42 18.88 -6.88
CA ILE A 343 -8.07 20.20 -7.00
C ILE A 343 -8.83 20.55 -5.71
N THR A 344 -9.58 19.60 -5.15
CA THR A 344 -10.30 19.81 -3.89
C THR A 344 -9.34 20.13 -2.74
N SER A 345 -8.23 19.39 -2.61
CA SER A 345 -7.22 19.64 -1.57
C SER A 345 -6.59 21.04 -1.68
N TYR A 346 -6.27 21.49 -2.90
CA TYR A 346 -5.72 22.83 -3.14
C TYR A 346 -6.73 23.94 -2.81
N VAL A 347 -8.02 23.73 -3.09
CA VAL A 347 -9.10 24.64 -2.67
C VAL A 347 -9.20 24.72 -1.14
N LEU A 348 -9.16 23.59 -0.44
CA LEU A 348 -9.19 23.54 1.04
C LEU A 348 -8.00 24.31 1.65
N VAL A 349 -6.77 24.07 1.19
CA VAL A 349 -5.57 24.81 1.64
C VAL A 349 -5.71 26.30 1.37
N THR A 350 -6.15 26.67 0.16
CA THR A 350 -6.34 28.07 -0.23
C THR A 350 -7.33 28.79 0.69
N ILE A 351 -8.44 28.14 1.07
CA ILE A 351 -9.41 28.68 2.03
C ILE A 351 -8.75 28.97 3.39
N ASN A 352 -7.96 28.04 3.94
CA ASN A 352 -7.28 28.25 5.21
C ASN A 352 -6.20 29.34 5.12
N PHE A 353 -5.40 29.38 4.04
CA PHE A 353 -4.38 30.42 3.84
C PHE A 353 -4.99 31.82 3.69
N VAL A 354 -6.08 31.95 2.93
CA VAL A 354 -6.83 33.22 2.81
C VAL A 354 -7.44 33.63 4.15
N LEU A 355 -8.00 32.69 4.92
CA LEU A 355 -8.53 32.97 6.26
C LEU A 355 -7.44 33.41 7.23
N VAL A 356 -6.27 32.76 7.25
CA VAL A 356 -5.11 33.19 8.05
C VAL A 356 -4.64 34.58 7.63
N ALA A 357 -4.47 34.84 6.33
CA ALA A 357 -4.04 36.14 5.83
C ALA A 357 -5.01 37.26 6.22
N ALA A 358 -6.32 37.01 6.10
CA ALA A 358 -7.36 37.95 6.52
C ALA A 358 -7.35 38.19 8.04
N CYS A 359 -7.25 37.13 8.85
CA CYS A 359 -7.16 37.24 10.31
C CYS A 359 -5.87 37.95 10.76
N GLY A 360 -4.74 37.70 10.10
CA GLY A 360 -3.45 38.34 10.37
C GLY A 360 -3.44 39.83 10.01
N LEU A 361 -3.94 40.18 8.83
CA LEU A 361 -4.11 41.58 8.40
C LEU A 361 -5.06 42.32 9.36
N TRP A 362 -6.22 41.73 9.67
CA TRP A 362 -7.17 42.31 10.62
C TRP A 362 -6.55 42.52 12.01
N LEU A 363 -5.80 41.53 12.52
CA LEU A 363 -5.10 41.59 13.80
C LEU A 363 -4.06 42.71 13.81
N MET A 364 -3.30 42.88 12.73
CA MET A 364 -2.29 43.93 12.59
C MET A 364 -2.91 45.33 12.58
N VAL A 365 -4.00 45.53 11.82
CA VAL A 365 -4.75 46.80 11.79
C VAL A 365 -5.36 47.11 13.17
N HIS A 366 -5.95 46.12 13.84
CA HIS A 366 -6.68 46.31 15.11
C HIS A 366 -5.82 46.13 16.37
N ARG A 367 -4.51 45.86 16.25
CA ARG A 367 -3.59 45.55 17.37
C ARG A 367 -3.62 46.54 18.53
N ASN A 368 -4.01 47.79 18.28
CA ASN A 368 -4.07 48.84 19.28
C ASN A 368 -5.37 48.87 20.11
N ARG A 369 -6.45 48.21 19.67
CA ARG A 369 -7.76 48.16 20.34
C ARG A 369 -7.67 47.40 21.67
N ALA A 370 -8.42 47.85 22.69
CA ALA A 370 -8.36 47.28 24.04
C ALA A 370 -8.68 45.77 24.09
N HIS A 371 -9.75 45.33 23.42
CA HIS A 371 -10.12 43.91 23.35
C HIS A 371 -9.04 43.02 22.71
N VAL A 372 -8.30 43.54 21.72
CA VAL A 372 -7.20 42.81 21.07
C VAL A 372 -5.99 42.71 22.01
N LYS A 373 -5.65 43.80 22.71
CA LYS A 373 -4.58 43.80 23.73
C LYS A 373 -4.88 42.81 24.87
N ILE A 374 -6.11 42.79 25.39
CA ILE A 374 -6.57 41.83 26.41
C ILE A 374 -6.48 40.38 25.88
N SER A 375 -6.73 40.16 24.59
CA SER A 375 -6.67 38.85 23.94
C SER A 375 -5.24 38.34 23.64
N GLN A 376 -4.22 39.17 23.94
CA GLN A 376 -2.78 38.88 23.88
C GLN A 376 -2.29 38.58 22.46
N PRO A 377 -1.99 39.60 21.63
CA PRO A 377 -1.81 39.44 20.19
C PRO A 377 -0.63 38.52 19.80
N SER A 378 0.42 38.41 20.61
CA SER A 378 1.54 37.49 20.34
C SER A 378 1.10 36.01 20.27
N PHE A 379 0.14 35.60 21.11
CA PHE A 379 -0.42 34.24 21.06
C PHE A 379 -1.34 34.06 19.85
N LEU A 380 -2.01 35.12 19.40
CA LEU A 380 -2.83 35.07 18.18
C LEU A 380 -1.95 34.93 16.93
N VAL A 381 -0.79 35.61 16.87
CA VAL A 381 0.19 35.43 15.78
C VAL A 381 0.76 34.01 15.77
N LEU A 382 1.09 33.42 16.95
CA LEU A 382 1.56 32.03 17.02
C LEU A 382 0.50 31.03 16.56
N ILE A 383 -0.78 31.22 16.89
CA ILE A 383 -1.88 30.38 16.36
C ILE A 383 -1.97 30.47 14.83
N LEU A 384 -1.88 31.68 14.26
CA LEU A 384 -1.88 31.86 12.80
C LEU A 384 -0.68 31.21 12.12
N LEU A 385 0.52 31.28 12.74
CA LEU A 385 1.71 30.61 12.25
C LEU A 385 1.56 29.09 12.29
N GLY A 386 1.06 28.54 13.40
CA GLY A 386 0.78 27.12 13.55
C GLY A 386 -0.18 26.60 12.47
N CYS A 387 -1.33 27.27 12.28
CA CYS A 387 -2.31 26.90 11.25
C CYS A 387 -1.80 27.00 9.80
N ILE A 388 -0.84 27.89 9.48
CA ILE A 388 -0.18 27.86 8.15
C ILE A 388 0.64 26.58 8.01
N ILE A 389 1.46 26.28 9.02
CA ILE A 389 2.40 25.15 8.98
C ILE A 389 1.63 23.82 8.92
N SER A 390 0.60 23.63 9.75
CA SER A 390 -0.24 22.42 9.70
C SER A 390 -1.02 22.29 8.39
N SER A 391 -1.67 23.36 7.90
CA SER A 391 -2.37 23.31 6.61
C SER A 391 -1.41 23.11 5.41
N SER A 392 -0.13 23.49 5.53
CA SER A 392 0.90 23.19 4.51
C SER A 392 1.18 21.69 4.36
N THR A 393 0.88 20.87 5.37
CA THR A 393 0.98 19.39 5.30
C THR A 393 0.20 18.81 4.12
N ILE A 394 -0.95 19.39 3.78
CA ILE A 394 -1.81 18.94 2.68
C ILE A 394 -1.08 19.09 1.33
N LEU A 395 -0.23 20.12 1.19
CA LEU A 395 0.59 20.32 -0.01
C LEU A 395 1.78 19.34 -0.09
N ALA A 396 2.22 18.77 1.03
CA ALA A 396 3.23 17.71 1.06
C ALA A 396 2.60 16.31 0.85
N LEU A 397 1.37 16.11 1.32
CA LEU A 397 0.56 14.91 1.04
C LEU A 397 0.15 14.80 -0.43
N ALA A 398 0.08 15.93 -1.15
CA ALA A 398 -0.34 16.01 -2.56
C ALA A 398 0.83 15.95 -3.57
N GLN A 399 2.01 15.48 -3.15
CA GLN A 399 3.16 15.26 -4.03
C GLN A 399 3.26 13.78 -4.38
N GLU A 400 3.42 13.49 -5.66
CA GLU A 400 3.47 12.16 -6.24
C GLU A 400 4.65 12.07 -7.20
N ASP A 401 5.13 10.85 -7.45
CA ASP A 401 6.18 10.54 -8.43
C ASP A 401 5.81 9.23 -9.15
N GLU A 402 6.05 9.20 -10.46
CA GLU A 402 5.74 8.05 -11.32
C GLU A 402 6.68 6.87 -11.05
N GLY A 403 7.86 7.11 -10.47
CA GLY A 403 8.81 6.07 -10.05
C GLY A 403 9.18 6.12 -8.57
N ASP A 404 10.24 5.37 -8.20
CA ASP A 404 10.86 5.41 -6.86
C ASP A 404 11.82 6.62 -6.70
N GLY A 405 11.38 7.80 -7.14
CA GLY A 405 12.14 9.04 -7.00
C GLY A 405 12.29 9.47 -5.52
N PRO A 406 13.34 10.22 -5.16
CA PRO A 406 13.55 10.70 -3.79
C PRO A 406 12.61 11.87 -3.45
N VAL A 407 11.31 11.58 -3.31
CA VAL A 407 10.28 12.57 -2.96
C VAL A 407 10.46 13.05 -1.52
N GLY A 408 11.18 14.16 -1.36
CA GLY A 408 11.46 14.78 -0.06
C GLY A 408 10.20 15.18 0.74
N ALA A 409 9.02 15.18 0.11
CA ALA A 409 7.73 15.40 0.77
C ALA A 409 7.45 14.38 1.89
N CYS A 410 7.91 13.13 1.77
CA CYS A 410 7.59 12.08 2.74
C CYS A 410 7.97 12.43 4.18
N MET A 411 9.12 13.06 4.39
CA MET A 411 9.50 13.59 5.72
C MET A 411 8.90 14.98 6.01
N LEU A 412 8.53 15.79 5.02
CA LEU A 412 7.83 17.05 5.26
C LEU A 412 6.44 16.83 5.86
N ILE A 413 5.75 15.73 5.54
CA ILE A 413 4.42 15.40 6.07
C ILE A 413 4.40 15.40 7.63
N PRO A 414 5.16 14.53 8.35
CA PRO A 414 5.14 14.55 9.81
C PRO A 414 5.70 15.85 10.40
N TRP A 415 6.74 16.43 9.78
CA TRP A 415 7.35 17.68 10.27
C TRP A 415 6.38 18.86 10.24
N MET A 416 5.65 19.08 9.14
CA MET A 416 4.68 20.17 9.00
C MET A 416 3.47 19.94 9.91
N TYR A 417 2.99 18.69 10.02
CA TYR A 417 1.86 18.37 10.90
C TYR A 417 2.21 18.61 12.37
N SER A 418 3.28 18.00 12.87
CA SER A 418 3.67 18.07 14.29
C SER A 418 3.98 19.51 14.71
N VAL A 419 4.83 20.22 13.96
CA VAL A 419 5.23 21.59 14.32
C VAL A 419 4.03 22.54 14.28
N GLY A 420 3.17 22.44 13.27
CA GLY A 420 1.95 23.27 13.18
C GLY A 420 0.95 22.98 14.31
N PHE A 421 0.73 21.71 14.63
CA PHE A 421 -0.11 21.25 15.73
C PHE A 421 0.45 21.73 17.09
N SER A 422 1.72 21.43 17.37
CA SER A 422 2.41 21.78 18.62
C SER A 422 2.42 23.28 18.86
N ILE A 423 2.75 24.10 17.85
CA ILE A 423 2.68 25.56 17.97
C ILE A 423 1.25 26.00 18.31
N THR A 424 0.24 25.49 17.61
CA THR A 424 -1.18 25.87 17.81
C THR A 424 -1.68 25.49 19.20
N PHE A 425 -1.57 24.22 19.57
CA PHE A 425 -2.16 23.68 20.79
C PHE A 425 -1.36 24.00 22.05
N ALA A 426 -0.02 24.06 22.00
CA ALA A 426 0.77 24.56 23.13
C ALA A 426 0.50 26.05 23.40
N THR A 427 0.31 26.86 22.35
CA THR A 427 -0.05 28.29 22.49
C THR A 427 -1.43 28.46 23.11
N LEU A 428 -2.41 27.62 22.75
CA LEU A 428 -3.76 27.63 23.32
C LEU A 428 -3.75 27.11 24.78
N PHE A 429 -3.03 26.01 25.06
CA PHE A 429 -2.79 25.49 26.41
C PHE A 429 -2.16 26.53 27.33
N ALA A 430 -1.05 27.16 26.91
CA ALA A 430 -0.34 28.15 27.70
C ALA A 430 -1.20 29.41 27.97
N LYS A 431 -2.10 29.76 27.04
CA LYS A 431 -3.10 30.84 27.22
C LYS A 431 -4.17 30.48 28.25
N ILE A 432 -4.63 29.22 28.30
CA ILE A 432 -5.55 28.71 29.35
C ILE A 432 -4.84 28.64 30.70
N LEU A 433 -3.61 28.11 30.76
CA LEU A 433 -2.81 28.01 31.98
C LEU A 433 -2.51 29.38 32.59
N ARG A 434 -2.19 30.39 31.75
CA ARG A 434 -2.01 31.78 32.18
C ARG A 434 -3.29 32.37 32.79
N LEU A 435 -4.47 32.06 32.22
CA LEU A 435 -5.75 32.46 32.79
C LEU A 435 -6.03 31.76 34.13
N PHE A 436 -5.76 30.45 34.24
CA PHE A 436 -5.91 29.69 35.47
C PHE A 436 -5.03 30.26 36.60
N ILE A 437 -3.73 30.46 36.35
CA ILE A 437 -2.80 31.02 37.34
C ILE A 437 -3.27 32.40 37.80
N LEU A 438 -3.69 33.28 36.88
CA LEU A 438 -4.18 34.62 37.21
C LEU A 438 -5.45 34.58 38.07
N MET A 439 -6.44 33.78 37.69
CA MET A 439 -7.71 33.68 38.41
C MET A 439 -7.56 32.97 39.77
N ARG A 440 -6.69 31.95 39.86
CA ARG A 440 -6.34 31.32 41.13
C ARG A 440 -5.63 32.30 42.06
N SER A 441 -4.64 33.02 41.56
CA SER A 441 -3.92 34.05 42.34
C SER A 441 -4.88 35.16 42.82
N ALA A 442 -5.84 35.57 41.99
CA ALA A 442 -6.87 36.53 42.38
C ALA A 442 -7.82 36.01 43.47
N ALA A 443 -8.21 34.73 43.43
CA ALA A 443 -8.99 34.08 44.48
C ALA A 443 -8.21 33.93 45.80
N GLU A 444 -6.90 33.65 45.71
CA GLU A 444 -5.95 33.66 46.83
C GLU A 444 -5.53 35.09 47.28
N MET A 445 -6.13 36.14 46.69
CA MET A 445 -5.79 37.58 46.86
C MET A 445 -4.29 37.92 46.69
N ARG A 446 -3.54 37.05 46.02
CA ARG A 446 -2.09 37.16 45.81
C ARG A 446 -1.79 37.93 44.53
N ARG A 447 -1.03 39.03 44.64
CA ARG A 447 -0.56 39.79 43.47
C ARG A 447 0.54 39.01 42.73
N VAL A 448 0.18 38.35 41.64
CA VAL A 448 1.10 37.58 40.76
C VAL A 448 1.12 38.17 39.35
N THR A 449 2.32 38.44 38.83
CA THR A 449 2.53 38.91 37.45
C THR A 449 3.08 37.78 36.58
N VAL A 450 2.20 37.07 35.86
CA VAL A 450 2.63 36.01 34.93
C VAL A 450 3.34 36.63 33.73
N SER A 451 4.66 36.45 33.65
CA SER A 451 5.50 36.96 32.55
C SER A 451 5.14 36.32 31.21
N LEU A 452 5.15 37.14 30.14
CA LEU A 452 5.00 36.67 28.76
C LEU A 452 6.10 35.67 28.38
N GLN A 453 7.35 35.94 28.79
CA GLN A 453 8.50 35.08 28.48
C GLN A 453 8.35 33.68 29.09
N GLY A 454 7.88 33.56 30.34
CA GLY A 454 7.63 32.25 30.97
C GLY A 454 6.50 31.47 30.29
N THR A 455 5.48 32.16 29.78
CA THR A 455 4.38 31.52 29.03
C THR A 455 4.83 31.08 27.62
N LEU A 456 5.73 31.84 26.97
CA LEU A 456 6.35 31.45 25.70
C LEU A 456 7.39 30.33 25.87
N GLY A 457 8.11 30.30 27.00
CA GLY A 457 9.05 29.23 27.34
C GLY A 457 8.38 27.86 27.45
N LEU A 458 7.12 27.81 27.91
CA LEU A 458 6.32 26.58 27.88
C LEU A 458 6.01 26.11 26.44
N VAL A 459 5.67 27.03 25.53
CA VAL A 459 5.45 26.71 24.10
C VAL A 459 6.74 26.21 23.46
N ALA A 460 7.86 26.87 23.75
CA ALA A 460 9.18 26.45 23.28
C ALA A 460 9.62 25.09 23.83
N LEU A 461 9.31 24.77 25.09
CA LEU A 461 9.60 23.48 25.70
C LEU A 461 8.78 22.34 25.07
N VAL A 462 7.49 22.57 24.81
CA VAL A 462 6.65 21.58 24.11
C VAL A 462 7.16 21.34 22.69
N LEU A 463 7.49 22.40 21.96
CA LEU A 463 8.04 22.30 20.61
C LEU A 463 9.44 21.65 20.58
N LEU A 464 10.27 21.86 21.61
CA LEU A 464 11.58 21.21 21.75
C LEU A 464 11.44 19.68 21.82
N VAL A 465 10.47 19.18 22.60
CA VAL A 465 10.20 17.74 22.72
C VAL A 465 9.71 17.17 21.39
N ASP A 466 8.72 17.82 20.77
CA ASP A 466 8.16 17.43 19.46
C ASP A 466 9.23 17.35 18.36
N VAL A 467 10.06 18.41 18.24
CA VAL A 467 11.17 18.47 17.30
C VAL A 467 12.24 17.42 17.63
N SER A 468 12.50 17.09 18.90
CA SER A 468 13.46 16.03 19.24
C SER A 468 12.99 14.63 18.78
N ILE A 469 11.68 14.37 18.82
CA ILE A 469 11.10 13.11 18.32
C ILE A 469 11.16 13.08 16.79
N LEU A 470 10.81 14.18 16.12
CA LEU A 470 10.93 14.31 14.66
C LEU A 470 12.38 14.16 14.16
N VAL A 471 13.36 14.74 14.86
CA VAL A 471 14.78 14.57 14.53
C VAL A 471 15.21 13.12 14.71
N ALA A 472 14.79 12.45 15.79
CA ALA A 472 15.07 11.02 15.98
C ALA A 472 14.50 10.18 14.83
N TRP A 473 13.24 10.40 14.44
CA TRP A 473 12.62 9.71 13.30
C TRP A 473 13.41 9.95 12.00
N THR A 474 13.75 11.20 11.71
CA THR A 474 14.52 11.59 10.50
C THR A 474 15.92 10.96 10.44
N VAL A 475 16.55 10.72 11.59
CA VAL A 475 17.93 10.20 11.67
C VAL A 475 17.98 8.67 11.69
N PHE A 476 17.00 8.00 12.30
CA PHE A 476 17.01 6.54 12.46
C PHE A 476 16.20 5.77 11.43
N ASP A 477 15.04 6.28 11.00
CA ASP A 477 14.09 5.56 10.14
C ASP A 477 13.29 6.53 9.25
N PRO A 478 13.94 7.28 8.35
CA PRO A 478 13.26 8.29 7.53
C PRO A 478 12.26 7.67 6.55
N LEU A 479 11.06 8.24 6.51
CA LEU A 479 10.03 7.93 5.51
C LEU A 479 10.58 8.21 4.10
N GLN A 480 10.60 7.16 3.27
CA GLN A 480 10.98 7.21 1.87
C GLN A 480 9.74 6.96 1.00
N TRP A 481 9.73 7.57 -0.18
CA TRP A 481 8.74 7.25 -1.21
C TRP A 481 9.07 5.89 -1.80
N ARG A 482 8.04 5.07 -1.98
CA ARG A 482 8.16 3.75 -2.58
C ARG A 482 6.87 3.39 -3.29
N ARG A 483 6.97 2.82 -4.48
CA ARG A 483 5.82 2.21 -5.17
C ARG A 483 5.58 0.81 -4.62
N THR A 484 4.34 0.51 -4.24
CA THR A 484 3.90 -0.84 -3.86
C THR A 484 2.98 -1.39 -4.94
N ILE A 485 3.34 -2.56 -5.47
CA ILE A 485 2.56 -3.26 -6.48
C ILE A 485 1.24 -3.74 -5.86
N LEU A 486 0.14 -3.50 -6.57
CA LEU A 486 -1.23 -3.88 -6.21
C LEU A 486 -1.71 -5.10 -7.01
N SER A 487 -1.22 -5.26 -8.24
CA SER A 487 -1.52 -6.38 -9.12
C SER A 487 -0.32 -6.70 -10.00
N GLU A 488 -0.04 -8.00 -10.18
CA GLU A 488 1.05 -8.54 -11.00
C GLU A 488 0.50 -9.48 -12.06
N ASP A 489 1.22 -9.62 -13.18
CA ASP A 489 0.94 -10.65 -14.17
C ASP A 489 1.50 -12.03 -13.75
N GLN A 490 1.24 -13.07 -14.56
CA GLN A 490 1.69 -14.44 -14.28
C GLN A 490 3.23 -14.62 -14.26
N LEU A 491 4.01 -13.63 -14.70
CA LEU A 491 5.47 -13.62 -14.67
C LEU A 491 6.05 -12.64 -13.62
N GLY A 492 5.20 -11.95 -12.85
CA GLY A 492 5.62 -10.99 -11.81
C GLY A 492 5.93 -9.58 -12.33
N ASN A 493 5.45 -9.21 -13.53
CA ASN A 493 5.49 -7.80 -13.95
C ASN A 493 4.34 -7.02 -13.27
N PRO A 494 4.57 -5.78 -12.79
CA PRO A 494 3.50 -4.96 -12.24
C PRO A 494 2.49 -4.58 -13.34
N LEU A 495 1.21 -4.76 -13.05
CA LEU A 495 0.08 -4.29 -13.84
C LEU A 495 -0.55 -3.03 -13.21
N ALA A 496 -0.49 -2.93 -11.88
CA ALA A 496 -0.94 -1.78 -11.12
C ALA A 496 -0.06 -1.59 -9.89
N SER A 497 0.29 -0.34 -9.56
CA SER A 497 0.98 0.02 -8.32
C SER A 497 0.46 1.35 -7.77
N GLN A 498 0.68 1.61 -6.49
CA GLN A 498 0.43 2.91 -5.86
C GLN A 498 1.71 3.44 -5.18
N GLY A 499 1.88 4.76 -5.12
CA GLY A 499 2.97 5.39 -4.39
C GLY A 499 2.61 5.65 -2.92
N ILE A 500 3.49 5.25 -1.99
CA ILE A 500 3.32 5.50 -0.55
C ILE A 500 4.62 5.93 0.13
N CYS A 501 4.49 6.75 1.17
CA CYS A 501 5.60 7.10 2.07
C CYS A 501 5.70 6.08 3.21
N VAL A 502 6.78 5.31 3.26
CA VAL A 502 7.00 4.22 4.23
C VAL A 502 8.43 4.18 4.78
N SER A 503 8.58 3.58 5.96
CA SER A 503 9.85 3.22 6.59
C SER A 503 9.62 1.98 7.49
N ASP A 504 10.67 1.27 7.91
CA ASP A 504 10.52 -0.05 8.53
C ASP A 504 9.83 0.00 9.91
N SER A 505 9.89 1.14 10.60
CA SER A 505 9.33 1.38 11.92
C SER A 505 8.41 2.60 12.00
N TRP A 506 7.85 3.06 10.87
CA TRP A 506 7.06 4.29 10.77
C TRP A 506 5.95 4.40 11.83
N ALA A 507 5.26 3.28 12.12
CA ALA A 507 4.16 3.22 13.08
C ALA A 507 4.61 3.49 14.53
N ILE A 508 5.86 3.14 14.88
CA ILE A 508 6.42 3.38 16.21
C ILE A 508 6.60 4.90 16.43
N PHE A 509 7.29 5.58 15.51
CA PHE A 509 7.49 7.03 15.61
C PHE A 509 6.16 7.81 15.50
N ALA A 510 5.27 7.40 14.60
CA ALA A 510 3.94 8.00 14.46
C ALA A 510 3.10 7.85 15.74
N SER A 511 3.13 6.68 16.39
CA SER A 511 2.39 6.45 17.65
C SER A 511 2.96 7.21 18.84
N ILE A 512 4.28 7.41 18.92
CA ILE A 512 4.93 8.24 19.94
C ILE A 512 4.51 9.71 19.80
N ILE A 513 4.56 10.26 18.58
CA ILE A 513 4.11 11.64 18.29
C ILE A 513 2.62 11.79 18.63
N PHE A 514 1.79 10.84 18.15
CA PHE A 514 0.36 10.85 18.43
C PHE A 514 0.05 10.79 19.93
N ALA A 515 0.74 9.93 20.70
CA ALA A 515 0.55 9.84 22.15
C ALA A 515 0.93 11.15 22.85
N PHE A 516 2.03 11.80 22.43
CA PHE A 516 2.44 13.11 22.95
C PHE A 516 1.39 14.20 22.65
N HIS A 517 0.86 14.26 21.43
CA HIS A 517 -0.22 15.17 21.03
C HIS A 517 -1.52 14.91 21.79
N LEU A 518 -1.89 13.64 21.99
CA LEU A 518 -3.06 13.23 22.77
C LEU A 518 -2.91 13.65 24.24
N CYS A 519 -1.76 13.43 24.87
CA CYS A 519 -1.49 13.87 26.24
C CYS A 519 -1.57 15.40 26.38
N LEU A 520 -1.01 16.16 25.43
CA LEU A 520 -1.13 17.64 25.40
C LEU A 520 -2.59 18.09 25.27
N MET A 521 -3.36 17.48 24.36
CA MET A 521 -4.76 17.82 24.13
C MET A 521 -5.63 17.48 25.35
N LEU A 522 -5.43 16.32 25.97
CA LEU A 522 -6.12 15.92 27.20
C LEU A 522 -5.79 16.86 28.36
N ALA A 523 -4.52 17.25 28.54
CA ALA A 523 -4.12 18.25 29.52
C ALA A 523 -4.78 19.62 29.26
N ALA A 524 -4.87 20.05 28.00
CA ALA A 524 -5.57 21.28 27.63
C ALA A 524 -7.08 21.21 27.89
N CYS A 525 -7.74 20.10 27.53
CA CYS A 525 -9.14 19.84 27.83
C CYS A 525 -9.43 19.80 29.35
N PHE A 526 -8.54 19.19 30.15
CA PHE A 526 -8.63 19.22 31.61
C PHE A 526 -8.53 20.66 32.15
N MET A 527 -7.55 21.45 31.69
CA MET A 527 -7.43 22.85 32.09
C MET A 527 -8.63 23.70 31.63
N CYS A 528 -9.22 23.43 30.46
CA CYS A 528 -10.48 24.01 30.00
C CYS A 528 -11.67 23.64 30.90
N TYR A 529 -11.74 22.39 31.37
CA TYR A 529 -12.78 21.95 32.30
C TYR A 529 -12.67 22.67 33.65
N VAL A 530 -11.47 22.72 34.25
CA VAL A 530 -11.21 23.43 35.51
C VAL A 530 -11.50 24.93 35.38
N THR A 531 -11.15 25.56 34.26
CA THR A 531 -11.37 27.00 34.02
C THR A 531 -12.81 27.37 33.60
N LYS A 532 -13.69 26.39 33.30
CA LYS A 532 -15.07 26.60 32.80
C LYS A 532 -15.94 27.54 33.66
N LYS A 533 -15.66 27.66 34.97
CA LYS A 533 -16.42 28.51 35.91
C LYS A 533 -16.01 30.00 35.88
N ILE A 534 -14.94 30.37 35.17
CA ILE A 534 -14.43 31.75 35.09
C ILE A 534 -15.33 32.62 34.18
N PRO A 535 -15.75 33.82 34.60
CA PRO A 535 -16.64 34.66 33.81
C PRO A 535 -15.98 35.21 32.53
N ASN A 536 -16.62 34.98 31.38
CA ASN A 536 -16.14 35.34 30.03
C ASN A 536 -15.95 36.85 29.74
N ARG A 537 -16.07 37.75 30.74
CA ARG A 537 -15.79 39.19 30.57
C ARG A 537 -14.30 39.51 30.46
N LEU A 538 -13.41 38.61 30.93
CA LEU A 538 -11.96 38.85 31.00
C LEU A 538 -11.16 38.11 29.90
N SER A 539 -11.74 37.09 29.27
CA SER A 539 -11.18 36.41 28.09
C SER A 539 -12.27 35.64 27.34
N ASN A 540 -12.04 35.34 26.06
CA ASN A 540 -12.91 34.50 25.23
C ASN A 540 -12.82 32.99 25.59
N GLY A 541 -12.64 32.65 26.87
CA GLY A 541 -12.31 31.30 27.36
C GLY A 541 -13.31 30.22 26.95
N LYS A 542 -14.62 30.54 26.87
CA LYS A 542 -15.63 29.62 26.33
C LYS A 542 -15.28 29.12 24.92
N PHE A 543 -14.88 30.01 24.01
CA PHE A 543 -14.60 29.63 22.62
C PHE A 543 -13.28 28.89 22.48
N VAL A 544 -12.26 29.27 23.27
CA VAL A 544 -11.02 28.48 23.40
C VAL A 544 -11.33 27.06 23.83
N SER A 545 -12.20 26.88 24.83
CA SER A 545 -12.57 25.55 25.33
C SER A 545 -13.34 24.73 24.30
N ILE A 546 -14.27 25.34 23.56
CA ILE A 546 -14.98 24.65 22.46
C ILE A 546 -13.99 24.21 21.38
N ALA A 547 -13.01 25.04 21.04
CA ALA A 547 -11.95 24.66 20.09
C ALA A 547 -11.10 23.47 20.59
N MET A 548 -10.71 23.43 21.87
CA MET A 548 -9.97 22.27 22.41
C MET A 548 -10.79 20.98 22.34
N PHE A 549 -12.04 20.99 22.82
CA PHE A 549 -12.88 19.79 22.78
C PHE A 549 -13.23 19.34 21.35
N SER A 550 -13.45 20.27 20.42
CA SER A 550 -13.73 19.95 19.02
C SER A 550 -12.54 19.31 18.31
N ASN A 551 -11.32 19.77 18.58
CA ASN A 551 -10.11 19.19 17.96
C ASN A 551 -9.72 17.85 18.59
N LEU A 552 -9.94 17.67 19.90
CA LEU A 552 -9.86 16.36 20.53
C LEU A 552 -10.83 15.36 19.89
N GLN A 553 -12.07 15.78 19.56
CA GLN A 553 -13.03 14.94 18.86
C GLN A 553 -12.59 14.59 17.43
N ILE A 554 -12.14 15.56 16.64
CA ILE A 554 -11.62 15.33 15.28
C ILE A 554 -10.46 14.32 15.32
N MET A 555 -9.52 14.51 16.24
CA MET A 555 -8.37 13.63 16.42
C MET A 555 -8.79 12.21 16.80
N ILE A 556 -9.67 12.04 17.78
CA ILE A 556 -10.19 10.72 18.22
C ILE A 556 -10.95 10.00 17.09
N VAL A 557 -11.68 10.71 16.23
CA VAL A 557 -12.41 10.13 15.10
C VAL A 557 -11.48 9.79 13.93
N ALA A 558 -10.41 10.55 13.71
CA ALA A 558 -9.49 10.33 12.60
C ALA A 558 -8.72 9.01 12.68
N ILE A 559 -8.24 8.59 13.87
CA ILE A 559 -7.38 7.40 13.98
C ILE A 559 -8.11 6.09 13.58
N PRO A 560 -9.32 5.79 14.09
CA PRO A 560 -10.03 4.57 13.70
C PRO A 560 -10.40 4.56 12.21
N VAL A 561 -10.72 5.72 11.62
CA VAL A 561 -10.99 5.82 10.18
C VAL A 561 -9.72 5.53 9.37
N LEU A 562 -8.57 6.11 9.73
CA LEU A 562 -7.30 5.82 9.06
C LEU A 562 -6.84 4.37 9.22
N PHE A 563 -7.18 3.72 10.34
CA PHE A 563 -6.92 2.29 10.52
C PHE A 563 -7.83 1.41 9.64
N VAL A 564 -9.12 1.73 9.53
CA VAL A 564 -10.09 1.01 8.68
C VAL A 564 -9.82 1.19 7.18
N VAL A 565 -9.29 2.34 6.78
CA VAL A 565 -8.87 2.61 5.38
C VAL A 565 -7.64 1.79 4.96
N GLY A 566 -6.81 1.36 5.92
CA GLY A 566 -5.65 0.51 5.63
C GLY A 566 -4.64 1.17 4.69
N SER A 567 -4.34 0.49 3.59
CA SER A 567 -3.30 0.88 2.63
C SER A 567 -3.78 1.70 1.43
N ASP A 568 -5.07 1.98 1.25
CA ASP A 568 -5.56 2.79 0.13
C ASP A 568 -5.03 4.23 0.21
N ALA A 569 -4.14 4.59 -0.72
CA ALA A 569 -3.57 5.93 -0.82
C ALA A 569 -4.64 7.02 -1.02
N THR A 570 -5.68 6.76 -1.80
CA THR A 570 -6.69 7.76 -2.20
C THR A 570 -7.57 8.17 -1.01
N THR A 571 -8.17 7.21 -0.30
CA THR A 571 -8.99 7.52 0.88
C THR A 571 -8.12 7.98 2.06
N SER A 572 -6.90 7.45 2.21
CA SER A 572 -5.96 7.88 3.26
C SER A 572 -5.55 9.36 3.06
N PHE A 573 -5.25 9.77 1.82
CA PHE A 573 -5.01 11.17 1.46
C PHE A 573 -6.22 12.05 1.80
N PHE A 574 -7.43 11.63 1.39
CA PHE A 574 -8.66 12.40 1.64
C PHE A 574 -8.92 12.60 3.14
N VAL A 575 -8.86 11.51 3.93
CA VAL A 575 -9.13 11.53 5.39
C VAL A 575 -8.09 12.38 6.13
N ARG A 576 -6.79 12.26 5.79
CA ARG A 576 -5.74 13.11 6.37
C ARG A 576 -5.98 14.58 6.03
N SER A 577 -6.24 14.88 4.75
CA SER A 577 -6.43 16.25 4.27
C SER A 577 -7.64 16.94 4.90
N ILE A 578 -8.79 16.26 5.00
CA ILE A 578 -9.99 16.85 5.60
C ILE A 578 -9.84 17.01 7.13
N ALA A 579 -9.20 16.06 7.82
CA ALA A 579 -8.96 16.17 9.26
C ALA A 579 -8.07 17.38 9.61
N ILE A 580 -6.98 17.59 8.85
CA ILE A 580 -6.08 18.74 9.00
C ILE A 580 -6.82 20.04 8.68
N TRP A 581 -7.57 20.08 7.57
CA TRP A 581 -8.31 21.28 7.18
C TRP A 581 -9.36 21.70 8.21
N VAL A 582 -10.19 20.75 8.68
CA VAL A 582 -11.24 21.04 9.68
C VAL A 582 -10.62 21.48 11.00
N ASN A 583 -9.52 20.87 11.45
CA ASN A 583 -8.81 21.24 12.67
C ASN A 583 -8.46 22.74 12.66
N ASP A 584 -7.76 23.17 11.61
CA ASP A 584 -7.28 24.54 11.48
C ASP A 584 -8.44 25.53 11.25
N PHE A 585 -9.41 25.17 10.41
CA PHE A 585 -10.60 25.99 10.17
C PHE A 585 -11.41 26.24 11.45
N VAL A 586 -11.60 25.21 12.28
CA VAL A 586 -12.30 25.30 13.57
C VAL A 586 -11.53 26.18 14.56
N VAL A 587 -10.21 26.06 14.64
CA VAL A 587 -9.38 26.96 15.47
C VAL A 587 -9.52 28.41 15.00
N LEU A 588 -9.38 28.68 13.70
CA LEU A 588 -9.46 30.03 13.14
C LEU A 588 -10.85 30.65 13.39
N ALA A 589 -11.92 29.93 13.05
CA ALA A 589 -13.30 30.38 13.21
C ALA A 589 -13.66 30.68 14.68
N LEU A 590 -13.32 29.79 15.61
CA LEU A 590 -13.68 29.93 17.03
C LEU A 590 -12.80 30.92 17.80
N ILE A 591 -11.52 31.09 17.42
CA ILE A 591 -10.61 32.03 18.09
C ILE A 591 -10.78 33.45 17.55
N PHE A 592 -10.84 33.63 16.22
CA PHE A 592 -10.88 34.94 15.59
C PHE A 592 -12.30 35.46 15.35
N GLY A 593 -13.26 34.64 14.96
CA GLY A 593 -14.65 35.06 14.69
C GLY A 593 -15.28 35.86 15.86
N PRO A 594 -15.30 35.32 17.09
CA PRO A 594 -15.79 36.03 18.27
C PRO A 594 -14.96 37.25 18.66
N LEU A 595 -13.66 37.27 18.35
CA LEU A 595 -12.78 38.42 18.60
C LEU A 595 -13.10 39.59 17.64
N VAL A 596 -13.26 39.29 16.35
CA VAL A 596 -13.68 40.26 15.33
C VAL A 596 -15.05 40.83 15.69
N PHE A 597 -16.04 39.96 15.93
CA PHE A 597 -17.42 40.36 16.25
C PHE A 597 -17.52 41.25 17.49
N ASN A 598 -16.77 40.94 18.55
CA ASN A 598 -16.79 41.76 19.77
C ASN A 598 -16.12 43.14 19.57
N VAL A 599 -15.09 43.23 18.72
CA VAL A 599 -14.46 44.52 18.38
C VAL A 599 -15.38 45.38 17.51
N THR A 600 -15.96 44.83 16.44
CA THR A 600 -16.87 45.59 15.56
C THR A 600 -18.11 46.07 16.30
N LYS A 601 -18.72 45.21 17.12
CA LYS A 601 -19.86 45.57 17.98
C LYS A 601 -19.53 46.67 18.99
N PHE A 602 -18.31 46.68 19.55
CA PHE A 602 -17.88 47.73 20.47
C PHE A 602 -17.65 49.06 19.74
N ASP A 603 -17.01 49.04 18.58
CA ASP A 603 -16.77 50.25 17.78
C ASP A 603 -18.07 50.82 17.19
N ASP A 604 -19.05 49.98 16.82
CA ASP A 604 -20.41 50.40 16.46
C ASP A 604 -21.15 51.07 17.63
N ALA A 605 -21.08 50.50 18.84
CA ALA A 605 -21.69 51.09 20.04
C ALA A 605 -21.05 52.45 20.36
N ASN A 606 -19.72 52.53 20.33
CA ASN A 606 -18.95 53.76 20.55
C ASN A 606 -19.27 54.84 19.48
N ARG A 607 -19.47 54.43 18.21
CA ARG A 607 -19.93 55.34 17.14
C ARG A 607 -21.34 55.87 17.41
N ARG A 608 -22.28 55.00 17.85
CA ARG A 608 -23.65 55.40 18.21
C ARG A 608 -23.67 56.40 19.37
N SER A 609 -22.89 56.17 20.44
CA SER A 609 -22.81 57.10 21.57
C SER A 609 -22.33 58.48 21.15
N ARG A 610 -21.27 58.59 20.32
CA ARG A 610 -20.78 59.88 19.81
C ARG A 610 -21.79 60.60 18.92
N LEU A 611 -22.53 59.85 18.09
CA LEU A 611 -23.59 60.43 17.26
C LEU A 611 -24.76 60.98 18.10
N GLN A 612 -25.06 60.35 19.24
CA GLN A 612 -26.04 60.87 20.21
C GLN A 612 -25.51 62.07 21.02
N GLU A 613 -24.23 62.06 21.37
CA GLU A 613 -23.55 63.16 22.07
C GLU A 613 -23.55 64.43 21.18
N ASN A 614 -23.04 64.32 19.94
CA ASN A 614 -23.02 65.40 18.96
C ASN A 614 -24.43 65.91 18.59
N SER A 615 -25.46 65.07 18.59
CA SER A 615 -26.84 65.53 18.31
C SER A 615 -27.52 66.18 19.51
N THR A 616 -27.04 65.92 20.73
CA THR A 616 -27.54 66.54 21.97
C THR A 616 -26.79 67.86 22.28
N GLU A 617 -25.56 68.01 21.82
CA GLU A 617 -24.74 69.22 21.99
C GLU A 617 -25.40 70.55 21.55
N PRO A 618 -26.05 70.67 20.37
CA PRO A 618 -26.75 71.91 19.97
C PRO A 618 -27.96 72.21 20.86
N ILE A 619 -28.64 71.18 21.39
CA ILE A 619 -29.75 71.34 22.32
C ILE A 619 -29.22 71.84 23.67
N HIS A 620 -28.12 71.27 24.17
CA HIS A 620 -27.54 71.67 25.45
C HIS A 620 -26.93 73.09 25.40
N THR A 621 -26.32 73.50 24.28
CA THR A 621 -25.83 74.87 24.09
C THR A 621 -26.97 75.88 23.93
N GLY A 622 -28.04 75.54 23.19
CA GLY A 622 -29.26 76.36 23.11
C GLY A 622 -29.92 76.58 24.48
N ILE A 623 -30.04 75.52 25.30
CA ILE A 623 -30.56 75.63 26.67
C ILE A 623 -29.66 76.50 27.57
N LYS A 624 -28.32 76.41 27.43
CA LYS A 624 -27.39 77.29 28.17
C LYS A 624 -27.59 78.77 27.79
N GLN A 625 -27.63 79.09 26.49
CA GLN A 625 -27.86 80.46 26.02
C GLN A 625 -29.22 81.01 26.49
N TYR A 626 -30.27 80.19 26.45
CA TYR A 626 -31.60 80.58 26.95
C TYR A 626 -31.60 80.82 28.47
N ALA A 627 -30.93 79.97 29.25
CA ALA A 627 -30.79 80.13 30.69
C ALA A 627 -29.95 81.37 31.08
N GLU A 628 -28.94 81.73 30.29
CA GLU A 628 -28.15 82.96 30.48
C GLU A 628 -28.96 84.21 30.13
N LYS A 629 -29.77 84.16 29.05
CA LYS A 629 -30.72 85.23 28.69
C LYS A 629 -31.82 85.43 29.75
N LEU A 630 -32.22 84.36 30.45
CA LEU A 630 -33.09 84.42 31.62
C LEU A 630 -32.39 84.96 32.88
N ARG A 631 -31.07 84.78 33.03
CA ARG A 631 -30.30 85.37 34.13
C ARG A 631 -30.07 86.87 33.94
N SER A 632 -29.81 87.33 32.71
CA SER A 632 -29.63 88.76 32.44
C SER A 632 -30.92 89.55 32.60
N THR A 633 -32.04 89.04 32.07
CA THR A 633 -33.37 89.64 32.29
C THR A 633 -33.81 89.59 33.76
N ARG A 634 -33.46 88.53 34.52
CA ARG A 634 -33.73 88.50 35.97
C ARG A 634 -32.91 89.54 36.75
N LYS A 635 -31.64 89.81 36.39
CA LYS A 635 -30.87 90.91 37.01
C LYS A 635 -31.55 92.27 36.80
N LEU A 636 -31.98 92.56 35.58
CA LEU A 636 -32.74 93.77 35.23
C LEU A 636 -34.09 93.94 35.97
N SER A 637 -34.57 92.91 36.68
CA SER A 637 -35.83 92.93 37.43
C SER A 637 -35.66 93.00 38.96
N VAL A 638 -34.44 92.92 39.49
CA VAL A 638 -34.20 92.91 40.95
C VAL A 638 -33.86 94.31 41.49
N ASP A 639 -33.27 95.18 40.67
CA ASP A 639 -32.80 96.50 41.10
C ASP A 639 -33.94 97.55 41.24
N ASN A 640 -35.17 97.23 40.83
CA ASN A 640 -36.34 98.13 40.81
C ASN A 640 -37.53 97.60 41.64
N ALA A 641 -37.31 97.28 42.92
CA ALA A 641 -38.40 96.94 43.86
C ALA A 641 -38.03 97.24 45.34
N TRP A 642 -37.96 98.53 45.72
CA TRP A 642 -37.86 98.94 47.12
C TRP A 642 -39.01 99.91 47.47
N GLY A 643 -39.87 99.48 48.39
CA GLY A 643 -41.16 100.10 48.68
C GLY A 643 -42.13 99.02 49.15
N GLY A 644 -42.09 98.71 50.44
CA GLY A 644 -42.79 97.55 51.00
C GLY A 644 -44.06 97.92 51.75
N GLU A 645 -45.01 96.99 51.78
CA GLU A 645 -46.15 97.01 52.69
C GLU A 645 -46.37 95.60 53.29
N LYS A 646 -46.79 95.53 54.56
CA LYS A 646 -46.95 94.27 55.30
C LYS A 646 -48.40 93.81 55.25
N TYR A 647 -48.67 92.69 54.59
CA TYR A 647 -49.88 91.89 54.83
C TYR A 647 -49.52 90.43 55.13
N THR A 648 -50.33 89.80 55.97
CA THR A 648 -50.08 88.49 56.60
C THR A 648 -51.33 87.61 56.56
N VAL A 649 -51.17 86.31 56.82
CA VAL A 649 -52.24 85.28 57.02
C VAL A 649 -52.85 84.77 55.68
N PRO A 650 -53.27 83.48 55.55
CA PRO A 650 -53.08 82.30 56.42
C PRO A 650 -52.26 81.16 55.78
N THR A 651 -51.79 80.23 56.62
CA THR A 651 -51.57 78.83 56.21
C THR A 651 -52.81 77.99 56.52
N PHE A 652 -53.48 77.45 55.50
CA PHE A 652 -54.36 76.28 55.66
C PHE A 652 -54.32 75.44 54.38
N GLY A 653 -54.50 74.11 54.50
CA GLY A 653 -54.32 73.20 53.39
C GLY A 653 -55.54 72.34 53.07
N SER A 654 -55.49 71.78 51.86
CA SER A 654 -56.19 70.55 51.43
C SER A 654 -57.67 70.62 51.01
N ARG A 655 -58.02 69.59 50.21
CA ARG A 655 -59.35 69.09 49.80
C ARG A 655 -60.27 69.96 48.93
N LYS A 656 -60.56 69.40 47.75
CA LYS A 656 -61.82 68.67 47.42
C LYS A 656 -61.67 68.00 46.04
N THR A 657 -62.26 66.87 45.62
CA THR A 657 -62.90 65.67 46.22
C THR A 657 -63.44 64.86 45.02
N ASN A 658 -63.23 63.53 45.01
CA ASN A 658 -64.16 62.51 44.48
C ASN A 658 -64.42 62.49 42.93
N GLN A 659 -64.92 61.41 42.31
CA GLN A 659 -65.69 60.28 42.84
C GLN A 659 -65.55 58.97 42.03
N THR A 660 -65.55 57.81 42.72
CA THR A 660 -65.90 56.44 42.22
C THR A 660 -65.04 55.75 41.13
N ALA A 661 -64.80 54.43 41.14
CA ALA A 661 -65.22 53.36 42.07
C ALA A 661 -64.23 52.17 42.17
N THR A 662 -64.08 51.63 43.41
CA THR A 662 -63.88 50.20 43.82
C THR A 662 -62.77 49.32 43.20
N ALA A 663 -62.02 48.44 43.91
CA ALA A 663 -61.78 48.14 45.35
C ALA A 663 -60.62 47.06 45.42
N ARG A 664 -60.24 46.29 46.48
CA ARG A 664 -60.64 46.10 47.90
C ARG A 664 -59.53 45.32 48.69
N THR A 665 -59.13 45.75 49.89
CA THR A 665 -58.55 44.94 51.04
C THR A 665 -57.26 44.07 50.85
N ASN A 666 -56.40 43.76 51.86
CA ASN A 666 -56.31 44.14 53.30
C ASN A 666 -54.89 43.95 53.96
N ARG A 667 -54.59 44.77 54.98
CA ARG A 667 -53.87 44.52 56.28
C ARG A 667 -52.45 43.87 56.42
N SER A 668 -51.54 44.63 57.07
CA SER A 668 -50.69 44.36 58.29
C SER A 668 -49.93 43.02 58.51
N SER A 669 -48.75 42.91 59.17
CA SER A 669 -47.94 43.88 59.98
C SER A 669 -46.50 43.40 60.31
N LEU A 670 -45.65 44.38 60.70
CA LEU A 670 -44.35 44.36 61.43
C LEU A 670 -43.99 43.13 62.32
N ALA A 671 -42.70 42.74 62.39
CA ALA A 671 -41.79 42.98 63.56
C ALA A 671 -40.45 42.15 63.61
N VAL A 672 -39.33 42.84 63.91
CA VAL A 672 -38.17 42.47 64.78
C VAL A 672 -37.24 41.26 64.44
N SER A 673 -35.96 41.35 64.87
CA SER A 673 -34.83 40.43 64.62
C SER A 673 -34.43 39.54 65.82
N ARG A 674 -33.77 38.39 65.57
CA ARG A 674 -32.67 37.79 66.39
C ARG A 674 -32.07 36.52 65.74
N ASP A 675 -30.76 36.31 65.96
CA ASP A 675 -30.02 35.02 65.79
C ASP A 675 -30.25 34.10 67.04
N PRO A 676 -29.63 32.90 67.19
CA PRO A 676 -28.79 32.08 66.29
C PRO A 676 -29.18 30.57 66.24
N GLY A 677 -28.36 29.72 65.57
CA GLY A 677 -27.98 28.40 66.13
C GLY A 677 -28.50 27.09 65.50
N MET A 678 -27.59 26.13 65.37
CA MET A 678 -27.76 24.65 65.35
C MET A 678 -27.67 24.10 66.81
N PRO A 679 -27.74 22.77 67.15
CA PRO A 679 -27.88 21.53 66.35
C PRO A 679 -28.90 20.48 66.90
N ASP A 680 -29.00 19.30 66.25
CA ASP A 680 -28.97 17.90 66.80
C ASP A 680 -29.22 16.88 65.63
N SER A 681 -28.45 15.81 65.38
CA SER A 681 -28.32 14.47 66.03
C SER A 681 -29.62 13.61 65.94
N SER A 682 -29.66 12.28 65.75
CA SER A 682 -28.79 11.08 65.92
C SER A 682 -29.40 9.88 65.10
N PHE A 683 -28.89 8.65 64.89
CA PHE A 683 -27.60 7.91 64.96
C PHE A 683 -27.83 6.41 64.48
N LYS A 684 -26.82 5.51 64.50
CA LYS A 684 -26.82 4.01 64.24
C LYS A 684 -26.72 3.50 62.78
N VAL A 685 -26.22 2.27 62.46
CA VAL A 685 -25.03 1.46 62.90
C VAL A 685 -24.92 0.15 62.03
N LEU A 686 -23.73 -0.50 61.98
CA LEU A 686 -23.37 -1.74 61.23
C LEU A 686 -23.85 -3.06 61.91
N PRO A 687 -23.65 -4.26 61.31
CA PRO A 687 -22.38 -5.07 61.32
C PRO A 687 -21.84 -5.38 59.90
N ASP A 688 -20.55 -5.63 59.61
CA ASP A 688 -19.52 -6.64 60.04
C ASP A 688 -19.67 -8.04 59.37
N GLY A 689 -18.61 -8.72 58.89
CA GLY A 689 -17.18 -8.35 58.76
C GLY A 689 -16.25 -9.52 58.31
N ASN A 690 -14.96 -9.22 58.01
CA ASN A 690 -13.74 -10.09 57.94
C ASN A 690 -13.71 -11.26 56.90
N GLU A 691 -12.60 -11.90 56.44
CA GLU A 691 -11.11 -11.77 56.37
C GLU A 691 -10.58 -12.89 55.37
N HIS A 692 -9.32 -13.14 54.95
CA HIS A 692 -7.94 -12.61 55.15
C HIS A 692 -6.99 -13.06 53.97
N ASP A 693 -5.90 -12.31 53.72
CA ASP A 693 -4.50 -12.72 53.32
C ASP A 693 -4.07 -13.61 52.10
N LYS A 694 -2.97 -13.13 51.44
CA LYS A 694 -1.75 -13.81 50.89
C LYS A 694 -1.64 -14.44 49.46
N TYR A 695 -0.93 -13.70 48.58
CA TYR A 695 0.37 -13.99 47.90
C TYR A 695 0.74 -15.41 47.36
N ILE A 696 0.86 -15.56 46.02
CA ILE A 696 2.08 -15.81 45.16
C ILE A 696 3.21 -16.73 45.74
N PRO A 697 3.88 -17.69 44.99
CA PRO A 697 4.22 -17.71 43.53
C PRO A 697 4.16 -19.07 42.73
N GLU A 698 4.33 -18.95 41.39
CA GLU A 698 5.19 -19.64 40.35
C GLU A 698 5.53 -21.17 40.27
N GLU A 699 6.13 -21.53 39.11
CA GLU A 699 6.85 -22.76 38.66
C GLU A 699 6.01 -24.05 38.34
N GLU A 700 5.96 -24.49 37.06
CA GLU A 700 6.73 -25.59 36.37
C GLU A 700 6.04 -26.99 36.52
N GLU A 701 6.13 -27.98 35.61
CA GLU A 701 6.98 -28.23 34.42
C GLU A 701 6.22 -29.07 33.32
N GLU A 702 6.93 -29.89 32.53
CA GLU A 702 6.53 -30.81 31.41
C GLU A 702 5.30 -31.74 31.66
N GLY A 703 4.65 -32.43 30.68
CA GLY A 703 4.85 -32.62 29.23
C GLY A 703 4.09 -33.88 28.69
N ILE A 704 4.47 -34.38 27.50
CA ILE A 704 4.22 -35.75 26.94
C ILE A 704 2.82 -36.10 26.31
N GLU A 705 2.81 -36.15 24.97
CA GLU A 705 2.28 -37.17 24.01
C GLU A 705 0.82 -37.70 23.93
N GLU A 706 0.58 -38.43 22.81
CA GLU A 706 -0.49 -39.36 22.39
C GLU A 706 -1.94 -38.88 22.09
N ASN A 707 -2.15 -38.62 20.79
CA ASN A 707 -3.33 -39.03 20.00
C ASN A 707 -3.33 -40.60 19.88
N PRO A 708 -4.41 -41.35 19.51
CA PRO A 708 -5.67 -40.90 18.89
C PRO A 708 -6.97 -41.67 19.25
N SER A 709 -8.06 -41.35 18.51
CA SER A 709 -9.03 -42.29 17.88
C SER A 709 -10.54 -42.27 18.28
N ASN A 710 -11.36 -42.39 17.23
CA ASN A 710 -12.67 -43.07 17.12
C ASN A 710 -13.84 -42.78 18.09
N ALA A 711 -14.71 -41.87 17.65
CA ALA A 711 -16.17 -42.10 17.59
C ALA A 711 -16.80 -41.25 16.46
N GLY A 712 -17.89 -41.63 15.79
CA GLY A 712 -18.66 -42.87 15.90
C GLY A 712 -20.18 -42.62 15.97
N MET A 713 -20.84 -42.46 14.81
CA MET A 713 -22.30 -42.56 14.55
C MET A 713 -23.32 -42.05 15.60
N ALA A 714 -24.16 -41.09 15.23
CA ALA A 714 -25.62 -41.27 15.05
C ALA A 714 -26.41 -39.94 14.93
N ALA A 715 -27.49 -39.97 14.15
CA ALA A 715 -28.61 -39.00 14.19
C ALA A 715 -29.77 -39.62 15.05
N PRO A 716 -31.03 -39.10 15.18
CA PRO A 716 -31.86 -38.47 14.13
C PRO A 716 -32.84 -37.34 14.57
N HIS A 717 -33.69 -36.92 13.63
CA HIS A 717 -34.95 -36.13 13.78
C HIS A 717 -34.85 -34.63 14.15
N ALA A 718 -35.80 -33.76 13.75
CA ALA A 718 -36.76 -33.75 12.62
C ALA A 718 -37.42 -32.36 12.56
N GLY A 719 -37.96 -31.92 11.40
CA GLY A 719 -38.70 -30.66 11.33
C GLY A 719 -39.01 -30.13 9.92
N ASP A 720 -39.98 -30.74 9.23
CA ASP A 720 -40.51 -30.20 7.97
C ASP A 720 -41.47 -29.00 8.19
N VAL A 721 -41.35 -27.96 7.35
CA VAL A 721 -42.46 -27.08 6.94
C VAL A 721 -42.28 -26.74 5.46
N SER A 722 -43.38 -26.68 4.69
CA SER A 722 -43.35 -26.77 3.22
C SER A 722 -44.37 -25.88 2.50
N PHE A 723 -44.03 -25.43 1.28
CA PHE A 723 -44.89 -24.69 0.32
C PHE A 723 -45.28 -23.25 0.78
N ILE A 724 -45.75 -22.31 -0.05
CA ILE A 724 -46.47 -22.35 -1.36
C ILE A 724 -45.88 -21.36 -2.39
N VAL A 725 -46.18 -21.61 -3.68
CA VAL A 725 -45.84 -20.81 -4.88
C VAL A 725 -46.93 -19.77 -5.20
N GLU A 726 -46.56 -18.57 -5.69
CA GLU A 726 -47.46 -17.76 -6.55
C GLU A 726 -46.67 -16.86 -7.54
N SER A 727 -47.32 -16.35 -8.59
CA SER A 727 -46.65 -15.69 -9.73
C SER A 727 -47.43 -14.52 -10.37
N SER A 728 -46.73 -13.44 -10.73
CA SER A 728 -47.07 -12.54 -11.84
C SER A 728 -45.77 -11.95 -12.40
N LYS A 729 -45.44 -11.90 -13.71
CA LYS A 729 -46.12 -11.48 -14.96
C LYS A 729 -46.18 -9.96 -15.20
N ASP A 730 -45.97 -9.64 -16.47
CA ASP A 730 -46.20 -8.38 -17.20
C ASP A 730 -45.27 -7.19 -16.83
N SER A 731 -44.82 -6.32 -17.74
CA SER A 731 -44.91 -6.33 -19.22
C SER A 731 -43.79 -5.51 -19.90
N VAL A 732 -43.42 -5.95 -21.11
CA VAL A 732 -42.62 -5.22 -22.13
C VAL A 732 -43.30 -3.93 -22.59
N ASP A 733 -42.53 -2.89 -22.95
CA ASP A 733 -42.91 -1.95 -24.03
C ASP A 733 -41.68 -1.43 -24.80
N THR A 734 -41.89 -0.86 -26.00
CA THR A 734 -40.82 -0.57 -27.01
C THR A 734 -41.11 0.67 -27.87
N THR A 735 -40.21 0.98 -28.84
CA THR A 735 -40.32 2.00 -29.93
C THR A 735 -40.02 3.47 -29.56
N SER A 736 -39.72 4.40 -30.50
CA SER A 736 -38.90 4.37 -31.75
C SER A 736 -38.67 5.81 -32.27
N ALA A 737 -37.81 5.98 -33.29
CA ALA A 737 -37.37 7.22 -33.98
C ALA A 737 -38.54 8.14 -34.49
N ARG A 738 -38.34 9.42 -34.85
CA ARG A 738 -37.55 9.89 -36.03
C ARG A 738 -37.45 11.43 -36.19
N ASP A 739 -36.52 11.87 -37.05
CA ASP A 739 -36.43 13.17 -37.77
C ASP A 739 -36.19 14.46 -36.94
N ALA A 740 -35.63 15.58 -37.48
CA ALA A 740 -35.41 15.97 -38.88
C ALA A 740 -34.02 16.65 -39.16
N ARG A 741 -33.83 17.18 -40.38
CA ARG A 741 -32.55 17.69 -40.97
C ARG A 741 -32.57 19.20 -41.32
N LYS A 742 -31.41 19.74 -41.77
CA LYS A 742 -31.19 20.90 -42.71
C LYS A 742 -31.30 22.34 -42.11
N THR A 743 -30.50 23.38 -42.48
CA THR A 743 -29.28 23.49 -43.37
C THR A 743 -28.43 24.78 -43.18
N MET A 744 -27.10 24.67 -43.37
CA MET A 744 -26.15 25.55 -44.14
C MET A 744 -25.64 26.96 -43.73
N ASN A 745 -24.34 27.17 -44.07
CA ASN A 745 -23.62 28.36 -44.59
C ASN A 745 -23.01 29.47 -43.68
N ARG A 746 -21.67 29.46 -43.52
CA ARG A 746 -20.73 30.41 -44.20
C ARG A 746 -19.25 29.96 -44.19
N ILE A 747 -18.39 30.75 -44.86
CA ILE A 747 -17.12 30.38 -45.56
C ILE A 747 -16.18 31.65 -45.55
N GLN A 748 -14.82 31.66 -45.57
CA GLN A 748 -13.81 30.63 -45.93
C GLN A 748 -12.57 30.43 -44.98
N PRO A 749 -11.49 31.25 -44.91
CA PRO A 749 -10.14 30.64 -45.00
C PRO A 749 -9.03 30.99 -43.97
N VAL A 750 -8.23 29.96 -43.66
CA VAL A 750 -6.75 29.89 -43.66
C VAL A 750 -5.90 30.98 -42.96
N ARG A 751 -5.09 30.54 -41.98
CA ARG A 751 -3.64 30.79 -41.99
C ARG A 751 -2.88 29.57 -41.44
N VAL A 752 -1.82 29.17 -42.14
CA VAL A 752 -0.81 28.19 -41.69
C VAL A 752 0.51 28.93 -41.62
N ASP A 753 1.30 28.71 -40.58
CA ASP A 753 2.75 28.85 -40.60
C ASP A 753 3.39 27.94 -39.52
N LYS A 754 4.69 27.69 -39.67
CA LYS A 754 5.55 26.67 -39.01
C LYS A 754 6.76 27.37 -38.34
N PRO A 755 7.72 26.67 -37.71
CA PRO A 755 7.70 25.40 -36.96
C PRO A 755 8.44 25.49 -35.59
N ILE A 756 8.53 24.35 -34.91
CA ILE A 756 9.68 23.79 -34.14
C ILE A 756 10.87 24.73 -33.83
N GLU A 757 11.19 24.85 -32.54
CA GLU A 757 12.53 24.59 -31.98
C GLU A 757 12.37 23.72 -30.71
#